data_AF-A0A9N7NXY4-F1
#
_entry.id   AF-A0A9N7NXY4-F1
#
_cell.length_a   1.000
_cell.length_b   1.000
_cell.length_c   1.000
_cell.angle_alpha   90.00
_cell.angle_beta   90.00
_cell.angle_gamma   90.00
#
_symmetry.space_group_name_H-M   'P 1'
#
loop_
_entity.id
_entity.type
_entity.pdbx_description
1 polymer ?
#
loop_
_entity_poly.entity_id
_entity_poly.type
_entity_poly.pdbx_seq_one_letter_code
_entity_poly.pdbx_strand_id
1 'polypeptide(L)'
;MDCPFVAHCNFGCNSRFASVSNSACAQKNSPSAFFLHQKFPATRRKCLGLLSVGPPKRGSFKTTVSAVSSVETREGEDLKKDEEKKRQSKKSSGYYKVKVNIRLDHQVEFGEHVAILGSVKELGSWKNRVMMAWTENGWVCDLELTGSQDPIEFKFVIVGKDKEGLTWESGDNRVLKFPGKGSFNVVCKWNNTSEEVVLFPLEQVKDKEFEVETRESGNGNIVLDEAVTTSAFVEQWQGKDVTFVRSKDGFDAEKSRKWDTSGLEGISLKLVEGDRDARNWWRKLEVVRQLVVENIDDDKRLEALTYSAIYLKWINTGQIPCFEDGGHHRPNRHAEISRLIFRELERISSEKETSLQEKLVIRKIHPCLPSFKAEFTASVPLTRIRDIAHRNDIPHDLKQEIKHTIQNKLHRNAGPEDLVATEAMLARITKNPGEYSEAFVEQFKIFHGELKDFFNAGSLEEHLESIRDSVDSNSTAISLFLESKQILDNTDSSSNISESELISMLMRTMQALDTLRQEIAKGLESGLRNDAPDAAIAMRQKWRLSEVGLEDYAFVLLSRFLNALEAVGGAHWLAKNAEQKNVDSWGDPLGALIIGIHQLGLSGWKPEECRVIGKELMAWQDRGLQETEGSEDGTRIWGLRLKATLDRAKRLTEEYSEALLHIFPQKVEILGKAFGIPENAVRTYTEAEIRASVIFQVSKLCTLLVKAVRKVLGSDGWDVLVPGNAFGTLVQVENIIPGLLPSSVIGPVVLVVSKADGDEEVAAAGANIVGVVLLQELPHLSHLGVRARQEKVVFVTCEDDEKVSDMKTLSGKFVRLQASSTGVSLTPASTQSNNSNISPENQTTANSTNFERNSTIPIVTKTSELNEIVSSNGVILLENADLQTSGAKATACARLASLSIESKKAYNEQGVPASFKVPTGIVLPFGRFSGGGGEEAGVGGYVLGGEVRRAAGR
;
A
#
# COMPACT_ATOMS: atom_id res chain seq x y z
N MET A 1 -60.36 37.96 -33.59
CA MET A 1 -60.33 38.38 -32.18
C MET A 1 -59.00 37.90 -31.62
N ASP A 2 -58.28 38.85 -31.01
CA ASP A 2 -57.24 38.68 -30.00
C ASP A 2 -55.94 37.90 -30.33
N CYS A 3 -54.93 38.18 -29.51
CA CYS A 3 -53.51 37.84 -29.58
C CYS A 3 -53.06 37.53 -28.11
N PRO A 4 -51.80 37.18 -27.74
CA PRO A 4 -50.58 37.16 -28.55
C PRO A 4 -49.57 35.98 -28.38
N PHE A 5 -48.62 35.90 -29.33
CA PHE A 5 -47.18 35.58 -29.20
C PHE A 5 -46.58 34.14 -29.04
N VAL A 6 -45.97 33.70 -30.16
CA VAL A 6 -44.53 33.31 -30.35
C VAL A 6 -44.02 31.87 -30.06
N ALA A 7 -43.24 31.39 -31.06
CA ALA A 7 -42.23 30.32 -31.09
C ALA A 7 -41.10 30.80 -32.07
N HIS A 8 -40.08 30.09 -32.58
CA HIS A 8 -39.63 28.69 -32.72
C HIS A 8 -38.14 28.75 -33.22
N CYS A 9 -37.29 27.74 -33.52
CA CYS A 9 -37.30 26.26 -33.53
C CYS A 9 -35.82 25.73 -33.58
N ASN A 10 -35.62 24.42 -33.79
CA ASN A 10 -34.47 23.62 -34.29
C ASN A 10 -33.13 24.27 -34.74
N PHE A 11 -32.05 23.49 -34.60
CA PHE A 11 -30.79 23.63 -35.38
C PHE A 11 -30.32 22.30 -35.99
N GLY A 12 -29.63 22.38 -37.14
CA GLY A 12 -29.02 21.25 -37.86
C GLY A 12 -27.69 21.65 -38.52
N CYS A 13 -26.90 20.67 -38.95
CA CYS A 13 -25.48 20.85 -39.32
C CYS A 13 -25.22 20.75 -40.84
N ASN A 14 -24.42 21.66 -41.43
CA ASN A 14 -23.48 21.38 -42.54
C ASN A 14 -22.74 22.63 -43.08
N SER A 15 -21.41 22.51 -43.29
CA SER A 15 -20.52 23.22 -44.26
C SER A 15 -19.10 23.34 -43.68
N ARG A 16 -17.98 23.48 -44.40
CA ARG A 16 -17.41 23.11 -45.73
C ARG A 16 -16.22 24.08 -45.97
N PHE A 17 -15.14 23.58 -46.58
CA PHE A 17 -13.88 24.27 -46.89
C PHE A 17 -13.97 25.69 -47.50
N ALA A 18 -13.00 26.56 -47.14
CA ALA A 18 -12.14 27.31 -48.09
C ALA A 18 -10.90 27.93 -47.40
N SER A 19 -9.91 28.35 -48.18
CA SER A 19 -8.58 28.88 -47.78
C SER A 19 -8.28 30.26 -48.38
N VAL A 20 -7.26 31.02 -47.88
CA VAL A 20 -6.17 31.70 -48.68
C VAL A 20 -5.33 32.77 -47.91
N SER A 21 -3.99 32.56 -47.91
CA SER A 21 -2.80 33.46 -47.94
C SER A 21 -2.53 34.73 -47.08
N ASN A 22 -1.31 34.74 -46.52
CA ASN A 22 -0.21 35.75 -46.63
C ASN A 22 -0.37 37.24 -46.24
N SER A 23 0.42 37.68 -45.24
CA SER A 23 1.51 38.70 -45.29
C SER A 23 1.86 39.15 -43.86
N ALA A 24 2.99 39.77 -43.48
CA ALA A 24 4.40 39.90 -43.91
C ALA A 24 4.91 41.30 -43.46
N CYS A 25 6.19 41.41 -43.07
CA CYS A 25 6.89 42.62 -42.58
C CYS A 25 6.48 43.20 -41.20
N ALA A 26 7.31 44.00 -40.50
CA ALA A 26 8.78 44.08 -40.38
C ALA A 26 9.21 45.18 -39.37
N GLN A 27 10.28 44.94 -38.57
CA GLN A 27 11.15 45.97 -37.92
C GLN A 27 10.45 46.87 -36.84
N LYS A 28 11.10 47.61 -35.91
CA LYS A 28 12.48 47.64 -35.34
C LYS A 28 12.50 48.49 -34.03
N ASN A 29 13.68 48.52 -33.37
CA ASN A 29 14.21 49.58 -32.48
C ASN A 29 13.68 49.74 -31.03
N SER A 30 14.62 49.54 -30.10
CA SER A 30 14.77 50.19 -28.78
C SER A 30 15.48 51.57 -28.94
N PRO A 31 15.96 52.31 -27.89
CA PRO A 31 15.79 52.21 -26.42
C PRO A 31 15.52 53.56 -25.67
N SER A 32 15.58 53.54 -24.33
CA SER A 32 16.28 54.50 -23.41
C SER A 32 15.57 55.61 -22.57
N ALA A 33 15.77 55.48 -21.23
CA ALA A 33 16.10 56.51 -20.20
C ALA A 33 15.05 57.59 -19.78
N PHE A 34 15.05 58.27 -18.60
CA PHE A 34 16.14 58.81 -17.75
C PHE A 34 15.59 59.53 -16.46
N PHE A 35 16.39 59.66 -15.37
CA PHE A 35 16.27 60.58 -14.18
C PHE A 35 14.98 60.54 -13.27
N LEU A 36 14.89 61.21 -12.10
CA LEU A 36 15.64 61.13 -10.80
C LEU A 36 15.05 62.13 -9.76
N HIS A 37 15.31 61.92 -8.44
CA HIS A 37 15.21 62.92 -7.33
C HIS A 37 13.80 63.49 -6.96
N GLN A 38 13.55 64.14 -5.81
CA GLN A 38 14.01 63.98 -4.40
C GLN A 38 13.07 64.73 -3.41
N LYS A 39 12.86 64.17 -2.19
CA LYS A 39 12.71 64.84 -0.86
C LYS A 39 11.60 65.90 -0.52
N PHE A 40 10.88 65.58 0.57
CA PHE A 40 10.45 66.47 1.69
C PHE A 40 9.42 67.62 1.43
N PRO A 41 8.83 68.29 2.46
CA PRO A 41 9.01 68.21 3.93
C PRO A 41 7.72 68.00 4.80
N ALA A 42 7.92 68.04 6.13
CA ALA A 42 6.94 67.86 7.22
C ALA A 42 5.93 69.04 7.42
N THR A 43 4.94 68.99 8.33
CA THR A 43 5.15 69.25 9.79
C THR A 43 3.92 69.12 10.71
N ARG A 44 4.13 68.45 11.88
CA ARG A 44 3.59 68.76 13.24
C ARG A 44 2.04 68.65 13.46
N ARG A 45 1.50 68.48 14.70
CA ARG A 45 1.96 69.01 16.02
C ARG A 45 1.33 68.31 17.27
N LYS A 46 2.18 67.78 18.18
CA LYS A 46 1.97 67.64 19.66
C LYS A 46 0.85 66.68 20.18
N CYS A 47 0.89 66.14 21.42
CA CYS A 47 1.81 66.32 22.57
C CYS A 47 1.83 65.11 23.54
N LEU A 48 2.98 64.93 24.24
CA LEU A 48 3.19 64.35 25.61
C LEU A 48 2.63 62.95 25.99
N GLY A 49 3.38 62.06 26.67
CA GLY A 49 4.83 62.10 26.98
C GLY A 49 5.26 61.20 28.17
N LEU A 50 6.60 61.06 28.32
CA LEU A 50 7.36 60.46 29.45
C LEU A 50 7.20 58.93 29.65
N LEU A 51 8.23 58.15 30.02
CA LEU A 51 9.69 58.36 30.05
C LEU A 51 10.40 56.99 29.97
N SER A 52 11.70 56.95 29.62
CA SER A 52 12.54 55.74 29.62
C SER A 52 13.84 55.98 30.42
N VAL A 53 14.58 54.91 30.75
CA VAL A 53 16.07 54.79 30.65
C VAL A 53 16.52 53.40 31.15
N GLY A 54 17.68 52.92 30.66
CA GLY A 54 18.19 51.55 30.85
C GLY A 54 19.54 51.41 31.61
N PRO A 55 20.42 50.45 31.23
CA PRO A 55 21.37 49.74 32.13
C PRO A 55 22.82 50.28 32.12
N PRO A 56 23.77 49.73 32.95
CA PRO A 56 24.78 48.81 32.36
C PRO A 56 25.51 47.75 33.27
N LYS A 57 26.00 46.70 32.59
CA LYS A 57 27.23 45.83 32.71
C LYS A 57 28.20 45.82 33.94
N ARG A 58 28.49 44.57 34.39
CA ARG A 58 29.79 43.86 34.71
C ARG A 58 30.86 44.38 35.73
N GLY A 59 31.30 43.46 36.61
CA GLY A 59 32.67 43.37 37.22
C GLY A 59 32.72 43.45 38.78
N SER A 60 33.72 42.95 39.54
CA SER A 60 34.75 41.89 39.31
C SER A 60 35.45 41.45 40.64
N PHE A 61 36.04 40.22 40.71
CA PHE A 61 37.14 39.74 41.60
C PHE A 61 37.14 39.77 43.17
N LYS A 62 37.24 38.55 43.76
CA LYS A 62 38.15 38.04 44.84
C LYS A 62 38.40 38.73 46.22
N THR A 63 37.93 38.05 47.29
CA THR A 63 38.64 37.58 48.54
C THR A 63 39.65 38.46 49.35
N THR A 64 39.53 38.51 50.70
CA THR A 64 40.38 37.79 51.71
C THR A 64 40.13 38.17 53.21
N VAL A 65 40.19 37.15 54.08
CA VAL A 65 40.42 37.00 55.56
C VAL A 65 41.06 38.21 56.32
N SER A 66 40.71 38.59 57.57
CA SER A 66 40.84 37.92 58.91
C SER A 66 39.86 38.55 59.96
N ALA A 67 39.80 38.26 61.28
CA ALA A 67 40.53 37.48 62.33
C ALA A 67 39.50 36.95 63.39
N VAL A 68 39.70 36.01 64.35
CA VAL A 68 40.80 35.36 65.10
C VAL A 68 41.18 36.01 66.47
N SER A 69 41.04 35.24 67.59
CA SER A 69 41.59 35.50 68.95
C SER A 69 41.86 34.19 69.74
N SER A 70 42.90 34.20 70.59
CA SER A 70 43.43 33.14 71.48
C SER A 70 42.49 32.75 72.65
N VAL A 71 42.53 31.58 73.32
CA VAL A 71 43.52 30.49 73.60
C VAL A 71 44.38 30.68 74.88
N GLU A 72 44.30 29.69 75.81
CA GLU A 72 45.30 29.09 76.74
C GLU A 72 44.54 28.41 77.93
N THR A 73 44.95 27.31 78.60
CA THR A 73 46.06 26.33 78.47
C THR A 73 45.74 25.02 79.24
N ARG A 74 46.29 23.88 78.77
CA ARG A 74 46.91 22.72 79.51
C ARG A 74 46.18 22.03 80.71
N GLU A 75 46.35 20.73 80.97
CA GLU A 75 46.95 19.58 80.25
C GLU A 75 46.31 18.28 80.82
N GLY A 76 46.32 17.18 80.05
CA GLY A 76 45.62 15.95 80.46
C GLY A 76 45.54 14.87 79.38
N GLU A 77 46.69 14.44 78.88
CA GLU A 77 46.84 13.20 78.10
C GLU A 77 47.01 12.05 79.13
N ASP A 78 46.47 10.83 78.97
CA ASP A 78 45.96 10.14 77.78
C ASP A 78 44.44 9.79 77.84
N LEU A 79 43.97 8.98 76.87
CA LEU A 79 42.62 8.40 76.71
C LEU A 79 41.50 9.33 76.17
N LYS A 80 41.64 9.86 74.94
CA LYS A 80 40.49 10.23 74.05
C LYS A 80 40.83 10.63 72.59
N LYS A 81 41.59 9.81 71.84
CA LYS A 81 41.77 10.00 70.38
C LYS A 81 41.67 8.70 69.57
N ASP A 82 40.45 8.18 69.43
CA ASP A 82 40.05 7.46 68.20
C ASP A 82 38.52 7.27 68.02
N GLU A 83 37.68 7.59 69.02
CA GLU A 83 36.22 7.44 68.89
C GLU A 83 35.55 8.45 67.95
N GLU A 84 36.16 9.63 67.72
CA GLU A 84 35.60 10.64 66.80
C GLU A 84 35.96 10.43 65.32
N LYS A 85 36.78 9.43 64.99
CA LYS A 85 36.97 8.97 63.59
C LYS A 85 36.01 7.86 63.15
N LYS A 86 35.08 7.43 64.01
CA LYS A 86 34.09 6.36 63.71
C LYS A 86 32.63 6.82 63.62
N ARG A 87 32.35 8.13 63.58
CA ARG A 87 30.98 8.67 63.41
C ARG A 87 30.77 9.65 62.23
N GLN A 88 31.74 9.77 61.31
CA GLN A 88 31.54 10.43 60.01
C GLN A 88 31.99 9.53 58.83
N SER A 89 31.41 8.32 58.72
CA SER A 89 31.74 7.38 57.65
C SER A 89 30.57 6.45 57.25
N LYS A 90 29.33 6.95 57.21
CA LYS A 90 28.22 6.26 56.53
C LYS A 90 27.04 7.18 56.15
N LYS A 91 26.50 6.93 54.95
CA LYS A 91 25.21 7.39 54.41
C LYS A 91 25.02 8.88 54.09
N SER A 92 25.63 9.30 52.98
CA SER A 92 24.84 9.81 51.85
C SER A 92 25.19 9.01 50.59
N SER A 93 24.59 7.83 50.44
CA SER A 93 24.75 7.02 49.22
C SER A 93 24.13 7.76 48.06
N GLY A 94 24.97 8.29 47.17
CA GLY A 94 24.60 9.18 46.07
C GLY A 94 23.87 8.46 44.93
N TYR A 95 22.67 7.95 45.20
CA TYR A 95 21.79 7.43 44.15
C TYR A 95 21.41 8.54 43.18
N TYR A 96 21.40 8.22 41.89
CA TYR A 96 20.96 9.15 40.86
C TYR A 96 20.12 8.45 39.80
N LYS A 97 19.04 9.12 39.38
CA LYS A 97 18.23 8.63 38.27
C LYS A 97 19.00 8.75 36.96
N VAL A 98 18.90 7.69 36.15
CA VAL A 98 19.43 7.58 34.79
C VAL A 98 18.30 7.11 33.90
N LYS A 99 18.11 7.74 32.74
CA LYS A 99 17.28 7.14 31.68
C LYS A 99 18.19 6.34 30.76
N VAL A 100 17.83 5.11 30.43
CA VAL A 100 18.55 4.32 29.42
C VAL A 100 17.56 3.69 28.45
N ASN A 101 17.81 3.90 27.16
CA ASN A 101 17.18 3.17 26.08
C ASN A 101 18.13 2.01 25.70
N ILE A 102 17.63 0.77 25.74
CA ILE A 102 18.39 -0.42 25.37
C ILE A 102 17.78 -1.00 24.10
N ARG A 103 18.58 -1.04 23.03
CA ARG A 103 18.26 -1.68 21.75
C ARG A 103 19.00 -3.01 21.61
N LEU A 104 18.30 -4.04 21.14
CA LEU A 104 18.85 -5.33 20.73
C LEU A 104 18.64 -5.52 19.22
N ASP A 105 19.73 -5.61 18.50
CA ASP A 105 19.80 -5.86 17.06
C ASP A 105 19.67 -7.38 16.82
N HIS A 106 18.43 -7.89 16.87
CA HIS A 106 18.11 -9.31 16.69
C HIS A 106 16.71 -9.53 16.11
N GLN A 107 16.56 -10.58 15.31
CA GLN A 107 15.27 -11.05 14.76
C GLN A 107 14.91 -12.40 15.40
N VAL A 108 13.60 -12.62 15.59
CA VAL A 108 13.00 -13.82 16.21
C VAL A 108 11.87 -14.33 15.32
N GLU A 109 11.33 -15.54 15.56
CA GLU A 109 10.24 -16.05 14.73
C GLU A 109 8.91 -15.32 14.97
N PHE A 110 8.01 -15.39 13.97
CA PHE A 110 6.64 -14.89 14.11
C PHE A 110 5.92 -15.55 15.30
N GLY A 111 5.48 -14.72 16.24
CA GLY A 111 4.86 -15.09 17.52
C GLY A 111 5.80 -15.06 18.73
N GLU A 112 7.12 -15.04 18.52
CA GLU A 112 8.11 -14.88 19.59
C GLU A 112 8.29 -13.40 19.97
N HIS A 113 8.75 -13.15 21.20
CA HIS A 113 8.96 -11.80 21.73
C HIS A 113 10.27 -11.74 22.51
N VAL A 114 11.01 -10.62 22.46
CA VAL A 114 12.19 -10.44 23.31
C VAL A 114 11.81 -9.82 24.66
N ALA A 115 12.48 -10.28 25.71
CA ALA A 115 12.46 -9.66 27.03
C ALA A 115 13.88 -9.50 27.60
N ILE A 116 14.02 -8.62 28.58
CA ILE A 116 15.26 -8.35 29.33
C ILE A 116 15.03 -8.67 30.81
N LEU A 117 16.05 -9.26 31.45
CA LEU A 117 16.15 -9.47 32.90
C LEU A 117 17.51 -8.96 33.38
N GLY A 118 17.61 -8.58 34.66
CA GLY A 118 18.85 -8.10 35.25
C GLY A 118 18.80 -7.98 36.77
N SER A 119 19.91 -7.54 37.37
CA SER A 119 20.10 -7.52 38.83
C SER A 119 19.21 -6.50 39.57
N VAL A 120 19.00 -5.32 38.97
CA VAL A 120 18.19 -4.24 39.55
C VAL A 120 16.69 -4.52 39.50
N LYS A 121 15.93 -3.87 40.39
CA LYS A 121 14.48 -4.09 40.55
C LYS A 121 13.71 -3.70 39.29
N GLU A 122 14.16 -2.67 38.62
CA GLU A 122 13.66 -2.12 37.37
C GLU A 122 13.85 -3.10 36.19
N LEU A 123 14.85 -3.99 36.28
CA LEU A 123 15.05 -5.16 35.40
C LEU A 123 14.57 -6.48 36.04
N GLY A 124 13.67 -6.37 37.03
CA GLY A 124 12.98 -7.50 37.63
C GLY A 124 13.80 -8.40 38.55
N SER A 125 15.03 -8.01 38.92
CA SER A 125 15.93 -8.75 39.83
C SER A 125 16.02 -10.25 39.52
N TRP A 126 16.29 -10.57 38.25
CA TRP A 126 16.38 -11.93 37.68
C TRP A 126 15.13 -12.82 37.85
N LYS A 127 13.97 -12.24 38.17
CA LYS A 127 12.71 -12.98 38.42
C LYS A 127 11.57 -12.53 37.53
N ASN A 128 11.37 -11.22 37.41
CA ASN A 128 10.38 -10.64 36.51
C ASN A 128 11.03 -10.29 35.18
N ARG A 129 10.33 -10.55 34.08
CA ARG A 129 10.78 -10.17 32.73
C ARG A 129 10.20 -8.81 32.34
N VAL A 130 11.03 -7.93 31.77
CA VAL A 130 10.57 -6.70 31.13
C VAL A 130 10.49 -6.97 29.64
N MET A 131 9.29 -6.87 29.05
CA MET A 131 9.10 -7.09 27.61
C MET A 131 9.68 -5.91 26.82
N MET A 132 10.36 -6.20 25.71
CA MET A 132 10.83 -5.17 24.77
C MET A 132 9.77 -4.91 23.70
N ALA A 133 9.71 -3.68 23.17
CA ALA A 133 8.91 -3.36 22.00
C ALA A 133 9.70 -3.68 20.72
N TRP A 134 9.05 -4.17 19.67
CA TRP A 134 9.70 -4.36 18.37
C TRP A 134 9.69 -3.05 17.57
N THR A 135 10.80 -2.76 16.88
CA THR A 135 10.93 -1.70 15.89
C THR A 135 11.70 -2.22 14.68
N GLU A 136 11.64 -1.53 13.55
CA GLU A 136 12.40 -1.87 12.34
C GLU A 136 13.92 -1.89 12.58
N ASN A 137 14.39 -1.11 13.55
CA ASN A 137 15.80 -1.04 13.98
C ASN A 137 16.17 -2.07 15.07
N GLY A 138 15.27 -2.99 15.43
CA GLY A 138 15.48 -4.00 16.49
C GLY A 138 14.54 -3.86 17.67
N TRP A 139 14.77 -4.65 18.72
CA TRP A 139 13.94 -4.63 19.93
C TRP A 139 14.41 -3.53 20.89
N VAL A 140 13.50 -2.70 21.40
CA VAL A 140 13.79 -1.50 22.20
C VAL A 140 13.12 -1.58 23.58
N CYS A 141 13.81 -1.09 24.61
CA CYS A 141 13.28 -0.94 25.96
C CYS A 141 13.79 0.34 26.64
N ASP A 142 12.88 1.24 27.01
CA ASP A 142 13.19 2.42 27.83
C ASP A 142 13.07 2.10 29.32
N LEU A 143 14.07 2.53 30.09
CA LEU A 143 14.19 2.24 31.52
C LEU A 143 14.65 3.48 32.29
N GLU A 144 14.01 3.77 33.42
CA GLU A 144 14.50 4.78 34.37
C GLU A 144 15.15 4.07 35.57
N LEU A 145 16.47 3.93 35.53
CA LEU A 145 17.26 3.16 36.48
C LEU A 145 17.79 4.04 37.62
N THR A 146 17.83 3.46 38.83
CA THR A 146 18.47 4.08 39.99
C THR A 146 19.96 3.75 40.03
N GLY A 147 20.80 4.60 39.42
CA GLY A 147 22.25 4.44 39.38
C GLY A 147 22.90 4.46 40.76
N SER A 148 23.66 3.41 41.08
CA SER A 148 24.62 3.34 42.18
C SER A 148 26.06 3.37 41.63
N GLN A 149 27.07 3.04 42.45
CA GLN A 149 28.44 2.79 41.97
C GLN A 149 28.66 1.33 41.55
N ASP A 150 27.68 0.46 41.83
CA ASP A 150 27.76 -0.98 41.55
C ASP A 150 27.37 -1.24 40.08
N PRO A 151 28.01 -2.22 39.41
CA PRO A 151 27.62 -2.61 38.05
C PRO A 151 26.20 -3.18 38.02
N ILE A 152 25.43 -2.79 37.02
CA ILE A 152 24.14 -3.42 36.72
C ILE A 152 24.40 -4.56 35.74
N GLU A 153 24.03 -5.78 36.11
CA GLU A 153 24.09 -6.93 35.23
C GLU A 153 22.73 -7.17 34.57
N PHE A 154 22.74 -7.53 33.30
CA PHE A 154 21.52 -7.86 32.55
C PHE A 154 21.77 -8.92 31.47
N LYS A 155 20.69 -9.51 30.97
CA LYS A 155 20.73 -10.52 29.91
C LYS A 155 19.39 -10.57 29.15
N PHE A 156 19.45 -10.82 27.85
CA PHE A 156 18.26 -10.97 27.00
C PHE A 156 17.74 -12.42 26.99
N VAL A 157 16.43 -12.56 26.79
CA VAL A 157 15.72 -13.85 26.64
C VAL A 157 14.65 -13.72 25.55
N ILE A 158 14.53 -14.75 24.70
CA ILE A 158 13.42 -14.90 23.76
C ILE A 158 12.31 -15.66 24.48
N VAL A 159 11.11 -15.09 24.44
CA VAL A 159 9.87 -15.66 24.95
C VAL A 159 9.14 -16.33 23.79
N GLY A 160 8.99 -17.65 23.89
CA GLY A 160 8.33 -18.47 22.88
C GLY A 160 6.82 -18.18 22.77
N LYS A 161 6.21 -18.72 21.72
CA LYS A 161 4.82 -18.41 21.28
C LYS A 161 3.77 -18.72 22.36
N ASP A 162 4.01 -19.76 23.17
CA ASP A 162 3.16 -20.17 24.31
C ASP A 162 3.41 -19.36 25.60
N LYS A 163 4.30 -18.36 25.57
CA LYS A 163 4.71 -17.47 26.70
C LYS A 163 5.40 -18.15 27.90
N GLU A 164 5.52 -19.47 27.90
CA GLU A 164 6.27 -20.24 28.92
C GLU A 164 7.69 -20.65 28.46
N GLY A 165 7.91 -20.86 27.16
CA GLY A 165 9.24 -21.16 26.61
C GLY A 165 10.19 -19.97 26.73
N LEU A 166 11.40 -20.18 27.25
CA LEU A 166 12.41 -19.15 27.49
C LEU A 166 13.79 -19.58 26.97
N THR A 167 14.25 -18.96 25.88
CA THR A 167 15.58 -19.17 25.29
C THR A 167 16.47 -18.00 25.66
N TRP A 168 17.45 -18.21 26.55
CA TRP A 168 18.40 -17.17 26.97
C TRP A 168 19.51 -16.96 25.93
N GLU A 169 20.08 -15.76 25.86
CA GLU A 169 21.32 -15.57 25.09
C GLU A 169 22.49 -16.33 25.74
N SER A 170 23.46 -16.68 24.91
CA SER A 170 24.68 -17.41 25.28
C SER A 170 25.76 -16.48 25.85
N GLY A 171 26.73 -17.05 26.57
CA GLY A 171 27.82 -16.29 27.21
C GLY A 171 27.45 -15.71 28.58
N ASP A 172 28.31 -14.85 29.12
CA ASP A 172 28.17 -14.24 30.45
C ASP A 172 27.12 -13.11 30.49
N ASN A 173 26.83 -12.58 31.69
CA ASN A 173 25.94 -11.44 31.88
C ASN A 173 26.57 -10.14 31.32
N ARG A 174 25.77 -9.31 30.65
CA ARG A 174 26.19 -7.99 30.17
C ARG A 174 26.26 -7.01 31.34
N VAL A 175 27.27 -6.14 31.35
CA VAL A 175 27.54 -5.22 32.47
C VAL A 175 27.38 -3.76 32.04
N LEU A 176 26.47 -3.04 32.69
CA LEU A 176 26.28 -1.59 32.57
C LEU A 176 26.94 -0.85 33.74
N LYS A 177 27.69 0.22 33.42
CA LYS A 177 28.29 1.15 34.38
C LYS A 177 28.11 2.58 33.88
N PHE A 178 27.22 3.35 34.50
CA PHE A 178 26.96 4.73 34.07
C PHE A 178 28.04 5.70 34.57
N PRO A 179 28.52 6.64 33.74
CA PRO A 179 29.54 7.62 34.12
C PRO A 179 28.99 8.76 35.01
N GLY A 180 27.67 8.88 35.15
CA GLY A 180 27.01 9.91 35.94
C GLY A 180 25.53 10.07 35.58
N LYS A 181 24.89 11.13 36.10
CA LYS A 181 23.49 11.45 35.78
C LYS A 181 23.34 11.77 34.30
N GLY A 182 22.33 11.20 33.63
CA GLY A 182 22.04 11.50 32.24
C GLY A 182 20.93 10.63 31.66
N SER A 183 20.75 10.79 30.36
CA SER A 183 20.01 9.87 29.50
C SER A 183 21.03 9.21 28.56
N PHE A 184 20.91 7.90 28.30
CA PHE A 184 21.86 7.16 27.45
C PHE A 184 21.18 6.15 26.52
N ASN A 185 21.75 5.94 25.33
CA ASN A 185 21.44 4.85 24.42
C ASN A 185 22.46 3.72 24.59
N VAL A 186 22.00 2.49 24.47
CA VAL A 186 22.78 1.25 24.48
C VAL A 186 22.33 0.40 23.30
N VAL A 187 23.28 -0.09 22.49
CA VAL A 187 22.99 -1.03 21.39
C VAL A 187 23.70 -2.35 21.66
N CYS A 188 23.00 -3.46 21.55
CA CYS A 188 23.49 -4.82 21.79
C CYS A 188 23.20 -5.74 20.60
N LYS A 189 24.02 -6.77 20.41
CA LYS A 189 23.82 -7.85 19.43
C LYS A 189 23.68 -9.18 20.16
N TRP A 190 22.69 -10.00 19.81
CA TRP A 190 22.40 -11.27 20.46
C TRP A 190 23.60 -12.23 20.51
N ASN A 191 23.76 -12.97 21.61
CA ASN A 191 24.90 -13.84 21.93
C ASN A 191 26.29 -13.16 22.00
N ASN A 192 26.43 -11.90 21.61
CA ASN A 192 27.69 -11.16 21.66
C ASN A 192 27.83 -10.44 23.00
N THR A 193 27.99 -11.21 24.09
CA THR A 193 28.07 -10.66 25.47
C THR A 193 29.48 -10.27 25.90
N SER A 194 30.50 -10.61 25.09
CA SER A 194 31.91 -10.26 25.33
C SER A 194 32.32 -8.85 24.83
N GLU A 195 31.45 -8.15 24.11
CA GLU A 195 31.66 -6.73 23.77
C GLU A 195 31.34 -5.83 24.97
N GLU A 196 32.20 -4.84 25.24
CA GLU A 196 31.96 -3.87 26.30
C GLU A 196 30.78 -2.96 25.92
N VAL A 197 29.84 -2.77 26.86
CA VAL A 197 28.55 -2.13 26.59
C VAL A 197 28.73 -0.61 26.46
N VAL A 198 28.88 -0.14 25.21
CA VAL A 198 29.07 1.29 24.90
C VAL A 198 27.83 2.10 25.24
N LEU A 199 28.02 3.15 26.04
CA LEU A 199 27.00 4.13 26.42
C LEU A 199 27.14 5.40 25.57
N PHE A 200 26.14 5.67 24.73
CA PHE A 200 26.04 6.93 24.00
C PHE A 200 25.14 7.89 24.78
N PRO A 201 25.52 9.14 25.05
CA PRO A 201 24.60 10.12 25.64
C PRO A 201 23.38 10.33 24.72
N LEU A 202 22.17 10.33 25.27
CA LEU A 202 21.02 10.96 24.60
C LEU A 202 21.28 12.46 24.60
N GLU A 203 21.22 13.07 23.43
CA GLU A 203 21.29 14.52 23.33
C GLU A 203 20.07 15.15 24.01
N GLN A 204 20.31 16.15 24.85
CA GLN A 204 19.24 16.91 25.46
C GLN A 204 18.69 17.88 24.42
N VAL A 205 17.61 17.48 23.73
CA VAL A 205 16.66 18.45 23.18
C VAL A 205 16.21 19.31 24.35
N LYS A 206 16.73 20.54 24.40
CA LYS A 206 16.40 21.50 25.43
C LYS A 206 15.35 22.44 24.89
N ASP A 207 14.16 22.34 25.45
CA ASP A 207 13.19 23.42 25.44
C ASP A 207 13.91 24.72 25.85
N LYS A 208 13.96 25.67 24.92
CA LYS A 208 14.43 27.02 25.16
C LYS A 208 13.25 27.94 24.97
N GLU A 209 12.66 28.35 26.08
CA GLU A 209 11.85 29.57 26.13
C GLU A 209 12.71 30.72 25.60
N PHE A 210 12.32 31.27 24.44
CA PHE A 210 13.01 32.39 23.81
C PHE A 210 12.32 33.70 24.20
N GLU A 211 12.92 34.44 25.15
CA GLU A 211 12.52 35.83 25.40
C GLU A 211 12.81 36.69 24.16
N VAL A 212 11.83 37.48 23.73
CA VAL A 212 11.90 38.28 22.50
C VAL A 212 12.49 39.66 22.79
N GLU A 213 13.78 39.87 22.50
CA GLU A 213 14.35 41.22 22.29
C GLU A 213 14.35 41.57 20.79
N THR A 214 13.44 42.46 20.36
CA THR A 214 13.43 43.01 19.01
C THR A 214 14.55 44.03 18.77
N ARG A 215 15.35 43.86 17.71
CA ARG A 215 16.14 44.94 17.07
C ARG A 215 16.12 44.80 15.54
N GLU A 216 15.55 45.79 14.87
CA GLU A 216 15.61 45.93 13.41
C GLU A 216 16.99 46.47 12.95
N SER A 217 17.59 45.89 11.90
CA SER A 217 18.40 46.60 10.89
C SER A 217 19.03 45.67 9.85
N GLY A 218 18.75 45.94 8.56
CA GLY A 218 19.70 45.71 7.46
C GLY A 218 19.60 44.40 6.67
N ASN A 219 19.28 44.53 5.38
CA ASN A 219 19.25 43.49 4.35
C ASN A 219 20.44 42.51 4.34
N GLY A 220 20.17 41.23 4.06
CA GLY A 220 21.16 40.32 3.46
C GLY A 220 20.91 38.84 3.72
N ASN A 221 20.47 38.10 2.69
CA ASN A 221 20.43 36.64 2.52
C ASN A 221 20.01 35.74 3.70
N ILE A 222 18.93 34.98 3.51
CA ILE A 222 18.60 33.83 4.35
C ILE A 222 19.61 32.71 4.05
N VAL A 223 20.24 32.17 5.10
CA VAL A 223 20.94 30.88 5.08
C VAL A 223 20.21 29.99 6.08
N LEU A 224 19.65 28.87 5.62
CA LEU A 224 19.11 27.83 6.50
C LEU A 224 20.27 26.99 7.03
N ASP A 225 20.31 26.78 8.34
CA ASP A 225 21.30 25.91 8.99
C ASP A 225 20.83 24.46 8.93
N GLU A 226 20.92 23.86 7.74
CA GLU A 226 20.52 22.48 7.51
C GLU A 226 21.44 21.49 8.23
N ALA A 227 20.89 20.85 9.26
CA ALA A 227 21.28 19.49 9.63
C ALA A 227 21.12 18.57 8.41
N VAL A 228 22.07 17.65 8.20
CA VAL A 228 22.06 16.77 7.03
C VAL A 228 20.95 15.72 7.16
N THR A 229 19.80 15.99 6.55
CA THR A 229 18.76 15.01 6.30
C THR A 229 19.26 13.97 5.30
N THR A 230 19.01 12.70 5.59
CA THR A 230 19.20 11.60 4.63
C THR A 230 18.27 11.77 3.44
N SER A 231 18.74 11.47 2.23
CA SER A 231 17.82 11.38 1.10
C SER A 231 17.02 10.08 1.16
N ALA A 232 15.76 10.13 0.73
CA ALA A 232 14.89 8.94 0.63
C ALA A 232 15.47 7.85 -0.29
N PHE A 233 16.43 8.21 -1.17
CA PHE A 233 17.22 7.29 -1.98
C PHE A 233 18.17 6.45 -1.12
N VAL A 234 18.87 7.07 -0.17
CA VAL A 234 19.80 6.38 0.75
C VAL A 234 19.04 5.55 1.79
N GLU A 235 17.84 5.99 2.21
CA GLU A 235 16.97 5.23 3.11
C GLU A 235 16.45 3.93 2.50
N GLN A 236 16.38 3.84 1.16
CA GLN A 236 16.01 2.62 0.43
C GLN A 236 17.21 1.71 0.09
N TRP A 237 18.43 2.06 0.53
CA TRP A 237 19.65 1.31 0.21
C TRP A 237 19.71 -0.04 0.91
N GLN A 238 19.81 -1.10 0.10
CA GLN A 238 19.97 -2.51 0.51
C GLN A 238 21.30 -3.10 -0.02
N GLY A 239 22.16 -2.26 -0.58
CA GLY A 239 23.53 -2.60 -0.94
C GLY A 239 24.45 -2.67 0.29
N LYS A 240 25.76 -2.68 0.04
CA LYS A 240 26.76 -2.73 1.11
C LYS A 240 27.00 -1.36 1.75
N ASP A 241 27.42 -1.38 3.01
CA ASP A 241 27.88 -0.20 3.73
C ASP A 241 29.04 0.51 3.02
N VAL A 242 29.10 1.84 3.14
CA VAL A 242 30.15 2.67 2.55
C VAL A 242 31.48 2.41 3.25
N THR A 243 32.41 1.80 2.53
CA THR A 243 33.81 1.63 2.96
C THR A 243 34.68 2.71 2.32
N PHE A 244 35.22 3.62 3.15
CA PHE A 244 36.15 4.67 2.69
C PHE A 244 37.56 4.08 2.52
N VAL A 245 38.07 4.06 1.29
CA VAL A 245 39.34 3.39 0.95
C VAL A 245 40.41 4.41 0.57
N ARG A 246 41.65 4.20 1.05
CA ARG A 246 42.80 5.10 0.85
C ARG A 246 43.71 4.72 -0.33
N SER A 247 43.58 3.49 -0.83
CA SER A 247 44.30 2.95 -1.99
C SER A 247 43.32 2.18 -2.89
N LYS A 248 43.80 1.58 -3.99
CA LYS A 248 42.92 0.82 -4.91
C LYS A 248 42.63 -0.61 -4.40
N ASP A 249 43.44 -1.11 -3.47
CA ASP A 249 43.60 -2.54 -3.18
C ASP A 249 42.41 -3.18 -2.43
N GLY A 250 41.43 -2.37 -1.99
CA GLY A 250 40.22 -2.85 -1.31
C GLY A 250 39.05 -3.21 -2.23
N PHE A 251 38.97 -2.69 -3.46
CA PHE A 251 37.78 -2.85 -4.31
C PHE A 251 37.79 -4.09 -5.23
N ASP A 252 38.95 -4.71 -5.48
CA ASP A 252 39.12 -5.80 -6.47
C ASP A 252 38.75 -7.21 -5.93
N ALA A 253 38.24 -7.29 -4.69
CA ALA A 253 37.96 -8.52 -3.96
C ALA A 253 36.64 -9.21 -4.35
N GLU A 254 35.67 -8.48 -4.91
CA GLU A 254 34.28 -8.93 -5.06
C GLU A 254 34.03 -9.78 -6.33
N LYS A 255 34.87 -10.79 -6.56
CA LYS A 255 34.94 -11.53 -7.82
C LYS A 255 33.90 -12.64 -8.04
N SER A 256 32.88 -12.77 -7.19
CA SER A 256 31.92 -13.89 -7.26
C SER A 256 30.47 -13.51 -6.98
N ARG A 257 29.87 -12.67 -7.83
CA ARG A 257 28.44 -12.88 -8.14
C ARG A 257 28.31 -14.20 -8.88
N LYS A 258 27.29 -15.01 -8.57
CA LYS A 258 26.89 -16.14 -9.40
C LYS A 258 25.78 -15.67 -10.33
N TRP A 259 25.98 -15.84 -11.63
CA TRP A 259 24.92 -15.75 -12.63
C TRP A 259 24.43 -17.18 -12.89
N ASP A 260 23.21 -17.51 -12.48
CA ASP A 260 22.58 -18.77 -12.87
C ASP A 260 21.76 -18.56 -14.14
N THR A 261 22.24 -19.14 -15.25
CA THR A 261 21.54 -19.14 -16.56
C THR A 261 20.73 -20.43 -16.78
N SER A 262 20.71 -21.34 -15.80
CA SER A 262 20.06 -22.66 -15.92
C SER A 262 18.53 -22.52 -15.98
N GLY A 263 17.98 -22.69 -17.18
CA GLY A 263 16.54 -22.57 -17.45
C GLY A 263 16.08 -21.15 -17.78
N LEU A 264 16.99 -20.24 -18.16
CA LEU A 264 16.64 -18.94 -18.73
C LEU A 264 16.47 -19.03 -20.24
N GLU A 265 15.42 -18.39 -20.76
CA GLU A 265 15.15 -18.28 -22.19
C GLU A 265 14.75 -16.84 -22.57
N GLY A 266 14.77 -16.54 -23.87
CA GLY A 266 14.26 -15.28 -24.42
C GLY A 266 14.89 -14.02 -23.81
N ILE A 267 14.05 -13.10 -23.35
CA ILE A 267 14.48 -11.81 -22.79
C ILE A 267 15.22 -12.01 -21.46
N SER A 268 14.80 -12.97 -20.63
CA SER A 268 15.44 -13.24 -19.33
C SER A 268 16.92 -13.62 -19.48
N LEU A 269 17.23 -14.47 -20.46
CA LEU A 269 18.60 -14.87 -20.79
C LEU A 269 19.40 -13.67 -21.30
N LYS A 270 18.86 -12.90 -22.27
CA LYS A 270 19.52 -11.71 -22.84
C LYS A 270 19.87 -10.66 -21.77
N LEU A 271 18.99 -10.45 -20.78
CA LEU A 271 19.25 -9.55 -19.65
C LEU A 271 20.39 -10.06 -18.76
N VAL A 272 20.38 -11.33 -18.38
CA VAL A 272 21.34 -11.91 -17.42
C VAL A 272 22.73 -12.09 -18.04
N GLU A 273 22.81 -12.45 -19.33
CA GLU A 273 24.06 -12.42 -20.09
C GLU A 273 24.56 -10.98 -20.29
N GLY A 274 23.64 -10.03 -20.55
CA GLY A 274 23.94 -8.61 -20.60
C GLY A 274 24.58 -8.09 -19.29
N ASP A 275 23.98 -8.36 -18.14
CA ASP A 275 24.50 -7.96 -16.81
C ASP A 275 25.91 -8.50 -16.52
N ARG A 276 26.19 -9.73 -16.94
CA ARG A 276 27.48 -10.42 -16.78
C ARG A 276 28.63 -9.69 -17.50
N ASP A 277 28.36 -9.13 -18.67
CA ASP A 277 29.32 -8.31 -19.44
C ASP A 277 29.22 -6.81 -19.11
N ALA A 278 28.11 -6.39 -18.47
CA ALA A 278 27.83 -5.04 -18.01
C ALA A 278 28.23 -4.80 -16.54
N ARG A 279 29.54 -4.77 -16.27
CA ARG A 279 30.07 -4.53 -14.91
C ARG A 279 29.74 -3.14 -14.33
N ASN A 280 29.78 -2.10 -15.17
CA ASN A 280 29.54 -0.70 -14.83
C ASN A 280 28.13 -0.22 -15.23
N TRP A 281 27.62 0.79 -14.52
CA TRP A 281 26.22 1.24 -14.59
C TRP A 281 25.79 1.65 -15.99
N TRP A 282 26.60 2.43 -16.74
CA TRP A 282 26.24 2.79 -18.12
C TRP A 282 26.05 1.58 -19.03
N ARG A 283 26.76 0.46 -18.81
CA ARG A 283 26.50 -0.78 -19.57
C ARG A 283 25.21 -1.45 -19.10
N LYS A 284 24.87 -1.41 -17.81
CA LYS A 284 23.59 -1.92 -17.30
C LYS A 284 22.42 -1.12 -17.90
N LEU A 285 22.56 0.20 -17.98
CA LEU A 285 21.64 1.08 -18.71
C LEU A 285 21.62 0.76 -20.22
N GLU A 286 22.77 0.46 -20.85
CA GLU A 286 22.83 0.06 -22.27
C GLU A 286 22.07 -1.24 -22.54
N VAL A 287 22.15 -2.24 -21.64
CA VAL A 287 21.35 -3.48 -21.71
C VAL A 287 19.85 -3.15 -21.63
N VAL A 288 19.43 -2.30 -20.70
CA VAL A 288 18.03 -1.84 -20.63
C VAL A 288 17.62 -1.10 -21.91
N ARG A 289 18.48 -0.23 -22.46
CA ARG A 289 18.21 0.45 -23.74
C ARG A 289 18.00 -0.56 -24.87
N GLN A 290 18.82 -1.62 -24.95
CA GLN A 290 18.60 -2.69 -25.94
C GLN A 290 17.28 -3.41 -25.70
N LEU A 291 16.90 -3.71 -24.45
CA LEU A 291 15.63 -4.38 -24.16
C LEU A 291 14.40 -3.52 -24.48
N VAL A 292 14.44 -2.21 -24.20
CA VAL A 292 13.31 -1.30 -24.47
C VAL A 292 13.23 -0.87 -25.94
N VAL A 293 14.36 -0.78 -26.65
CA VAL A 293 14.39 -0.28 -28.05
C VAL A 293 14.36 -1.41 -29.09
N GLU A 294 14.79 -2.64 -28.77
CA GLU A 294 14.84 -3.74 -29.76
C GLU A 294 13.62 -4.67 -29.70
N ASN A 295 12.92 -4.78 -28.57
CA ASN A 295 11.71 -5.60 -28.43
C ASN A 295 10.44 -4.79 -28.76
N ILE A 296 10.33 -4.33 -30.01
CA ILE A 296 9.20 -3.50 -30.47
C ILE A 296 7.92 -4.32 -30.71
N ASP A 297 8.05 -5.63 -30.95
CA ASP A 297 6.91 -6.54 -31.17
C ASP A 297 5.99 -6.60 -29.93
N ASP A 298 4.69 -6.30 -30.13
CA ASP A 298 3.69 -6.15 -29.06
C ASP A 298 3.69 -7.30 -28.04
N ASP A 299 3.73 -8.55 -28.53
CA ASP A 299 3.66 -9.79 -27.73
C ASP A 299 4.73 -9.88 -26.63
N LYS A 300 5.84 -9.14 -26.74
CA LYS A 300 6.98 -9.18 -25.80
C LYS A 300 7.34 -7.85 -25.16
N ARG A 301 6.67 -6.76 -25.53
CA ARG A 301 6.97 -5.41 -25.01
C ARG A 301 6.74 -5.33 -23.50
N LEU A 302 5.64 -5.87 -22.99
CA LEU A 302 5.36 -5.95 -21.55
C LEU A 302 6.42 -6.78 -20.79
N GLU A 303 6.89 -7.89 -21.36
CA GLU A 303 7.94 -8.73 -20.75
C GLU A 303 9.27 -7.94 -20.64
N ALA A 304 9.69 -7.28 -21.72
CA ALA A 304 10.89 -6.45 -21.76
C ALA A 304 10.85 -5.28 -20.76
N LEU A 305 9.71 -4.59 -20.67
CA LEU A 305 9.48 -3.53 -19.70
C LEU A 305 9.51 -4.06 -18.26
N THR A 306 8.86 -5.20 -17.99
CA THR A 306 8.78 -5.80 -16.65
C THR A 306 10.16 -6.17 -16.12
N TYR A 307 10.96 -6.89 -16.93
CA TYR A 307 12.33 -7.22 -16.55
C TYR A 307 13.23 -5.99 -16.41
N SER A 308 13.03 -4.96 -17.25
CA SER A 308 13.76 -3.68 -17.12
C SER A 308 13.46 -2.96 -15.81
N ALA A 309 12.19 -2.93 -15.38
CA ALA A 309 11.77 -2.31 -14.12
C ALA A 309 12.38 -3.02 -12.89
N ILE A 310 12.31 -4.36 -12.84
CA ILE A 310 12.89 -5.17 -11.76
C ILE A 310 14.41 -4.95 -11.67
N TYR A 311 15.10 -5.02 -12.81
CA TYR A 311 16.54 -4.88 -12.91
C TYR A 311 17.03 -3.49 -12.48
N LEU A 312 16.38 -2.43 -12.95
CA LEU A 312 16.71 -1.05 -12.56
C LEU A 312 16.42 -0.77 -11.08
N LYS A 313 15.30 -1.26 -10.55
CA LYS A 313 14.99 -1.10 -9.12
C LYS A 313 16.09 -1.74 -8.27
N TRP A 314 16.48 -2.98 -8.56
CA TRP A 314 17.54 -3.66 -7.81
C TRP A 314 18.94 -3.05 -7.99
N ILE A 315 19.21 -2.36 -9.10
CA ILE A 315 20.43 -1.53 -9.23
C ILE A 315 20.37 -0.34 -8.27
N ASN A 316 19.26 0.41 -8.25
CA ASN A 316 19.15 1.62 -7.45
C ASN A 316 19.06 1.34 -5.94
N THR A 317 18.48 0.20 -5.52
CA THR A 317 18.56 -0.27 -4.13
C THR A 317 19.90 -0.93 -3.77
N GLY A 318 20.87 -1.02 -4.70
CA GLY A 318 22.19 -1.60 -4.44
C GLY A 318 22.25 -3.13 -4.36
N GLN A 319 21.13 -3.81 -4.61
CA GLN A 319 21.04 -5.28 -4.68
C GLN A 319 21.72 -5.85 -5.94
N ILE A 320 21.91 -5.00 -6.97
CA ILE A 320 22.82 -5.23 -8.10
C ILE A 320 23.94 -4.19 -8.04
N PRO A 321 25.15 -4.55 -7.56
CA PRO A 321 26.26 -3.60 -7.49
C PRO A 321 26.83 -3.24 -8.88
N CYS A 322 27.31 -2.01 -8.99
CA CYS A 322 28.01 -1.45 -10.15
C CYS A 322 29.51 -1.31 -9.86
N PHE A 323 30.35 -2.01 -10.62
CA PHE A 323 31.79 -2.08 -10.42
C PHE A 323 32.56 -1.18 -11.39
N GLU A 324 33.74 -0.69 -10.99
CA GLU A 324 34.70 -0.10 -11.93
C GLU A 324 35.10 -1.11 -13.03
N ASP A 325 35.21 -0.65 -14.27
CA ASP A 325 36.09 -1.27 -15.27
C ASP A 325 37.36 -0.42 -15.47
N GLY A 326 38.25 -0.87 -16.35
CA GLY A 326 39.47 -0.11 -16.69
C GLY A 326 39.24 1.10 -17.59
N GLY A 327 37.99 1.42 -17.94
CA GLY A 327 37.62 2.50 -18.84
C GLY A 327 37.54 3.86 -18.14
N HIS A 328 37.54 4.92 -18.94
CA HIS A 328 37.31 6.30 -18.48
C HIS A 328 36.00 6.83 -19.07
N HIS A 329 34.89 6.42 -18.46
CA HIS A 329 33.54 6.81 -18.85
C HIS A 329 33.00 7.86 -17.88
N ARG A 330 32.56 9.00 -18.42
CA ARG A 330 32.00 10.12 -17.65
C ARG A 330 30.49 9.96 -17.45
N PRO A 331 29.89 10.68 -16.47
CA PRO A 331 28.43 10.70 -16.24
C PRO A 331 27.60 10.96 -17.50
N ASN A 332 28.11 11.72 -18.46
CA ASN A 332 27.40 12.05 -19.71
C ASN A 332 27.01 10.84 -20.57
N ARG A 333 27.73 9.71 -20.52
CA ARG A 333 27.30 8.48 -21.20
C ARG A 333 26.05 7.88 -20.57
N HIS A 334 25.89 7.99 -19.24
CA HIS A 334 24.73 7.53 -18.50
C HIS A 334 23.52 8.43 -18.81
N ALA A 335 23.72 9.75 -18.84
CA ALA A 335 22.72 10.73 -19.24
C ALA A 335 22.22 10.50 -20.69
N GLU A 336 23.11 10.27 -21.65
CA GLU A 336 22.72 10.00 -23.04
C GLU A 336 21.89 8.71 -23.18
N ILE A 337 22.30 7.63 -22.51
CA ILE A 337 21.55 6.36 -22.54
C ILE A 337 20.19 6.53 -21.85
N SER A 338 20.15 7.20 -20.69
CA SER A 338 18.92 7.54 -19.95
C SER A 338 17.93 8.30 -20.83
N ARG A 339 18.40 9.33 -21.55
CA ARG A 339 17.60 10.10 -22.51
C ARG A 339 16.97 9.22 -23.60
N LEU A 340 17.72 8.27 -24.14
CA LEU A 340 17.22 7.36 -25.17
C LEU A 340 16.17 6.38 -24.62
N ILE A 341 16.36 5.85 -23.41
CA ILE A 341 15.35 5.03 -22.72
C ILE A 341 14.09 5.86 -22.45
N PHE A 342 14.23 7.02 -21.81
CA PHE A 342 13.13 7.91 -21.44
C PHE A 342 12.28 8.31 -22.65
N ARG A 343 12.91 8.65 -23.78
CA ARG A 343 12.22 9.00 -25.02
C ARG A 343 11.34 7.86 -25.54
N GLU A 344 11.81 6.62 -25.43
CA GLU A 344 11.08 5.43 -25.87
C GLU A 344 9.92 5.08 -24.93
N LEU A 345 10.14 5.19 -23.62
CA LEU A 345 9.08 5.02 -22.60
C LEU A 345 7.95 6.05 -22.76
N GLU A 346 8.28 7.31 -23.04
CA GLU A 346 7.28 8.36 -23.30
C GLU A 346 6.57 8.15 -24.65
N ARG A 347 7.23 7.58 -25.67
CA ARG A 347 6.56 7.16 -26.93
C ARG A 347 5.51 6.11 -26.63
N ILE A 348 5.90 5.00 -26.00
CA ILE A 348 5.00 3.89 -25.66
C ILE A 348 3.87 4.37 -24.74
N SER A 349 4.15 5.21 -23.75
CA SER A 349 3.12 5.77 -22.86
C SER A 349 2.09 6.65 -23.57
N SER A 350 2.48 7.31 -24.66
CA SER A 350 1.62 8.17 -25.48
C SER A 350 0.77 7.40 -26.51
N GLU A 351 1.03 6.11 -26.71
CA GLU A 351 0.34 5.29 -27.69
C GLU A 351 -1.03 4.76 -27.18
N LYS A 352 -1.98 4.65 -28.11
CA LYS A 352 -3.39 4.34 -27.80
C LYS A 352 -3.61 2.87 -27.47
N GLU A 353 -2.93 1.99 -28.19
CA GLU A 353 -3.03 0.53 -28.01
C GLU A 353 -2.24 0.02 -26.80
N THR A 354 -1.39 0.86 -26.21
CA THR A 354 -0.57 0.52 -25.04
C THR A 354 -1.43 0.13 -23.85
N SER A 355 -1.22 -1.09 -23.37
CA SER A 355 -2.02 -1.70 -22.30
C SER A 355 -1.89 -0.98 -20.96
N LEU A 356 -2.84 -1.25 -20.07
CA LEU A 356 -2.82 -0.72 -18.70
C LEU A 356 -1.59 -1.25 -17.94
N GLN A 357 -1.27 -2.53 -18.14
CA GLN A 357 -0.13 -3.23 -17.55
C GLN A 357 1.20 -2.55 -17.92
N GLU A 358 1.39 -2.21 -19.20
CA GLU A 358 2.61 -1.52 -19.66
C GLU A 358 2.73 -0.13 -19.05
N LYS A 359 1.63 0.63 -18.96
CA LYS A 359 1.61 1.94 -18.31
C LYS A 359 2.01 1.86 -16.84
N LEU A 360 1.50 0.88 -16.08
CA LEU A 360 1.90 0.64 -14.68
C LEU A 360 3.39 0.29 -14.53
N VAL A 361 3.96 -0.47 -15.46
CA VAL A 361 5.38 -0.86 -15.44
C VAL A 361 6.29 0.30 -15.85
N ILE A 362 5.93 1.07 -16.88
CA ILE A 362 6.71 2.23 -17.34
C ILE A 362 6.86 3.29 -16.25
N ARG A 363 5.79 3.56 -15.47
CA ARG A 363 5.85 4.47 -14.30
C ARG A 363 6.94 4.09 -13.30
N LYS A 364 7.23 2.80 -13.12
CA LYS A 364 8.26 2.29 -12.20
C LYS A 364 9.68 2.39 -12.77
N ILE A 365 9.83 2.53 -14.09
CA ILE A 365 11.13 2.73 -14.75
C ILE A 365 11.58 4.20 -14.65
N HIS A 366 10.66 5.17 -14.81
CA HIS A 366 11.02 6.59 -14.91
C HIS A 366 11.86 7.13 -13.73
N PRO A 367 11.54 6.86 -12.44
CA PRO A 367 12.36 7.28 -11.30
C PRO A 367 13.75 6.64 -11.25
N CYS A 368 13.96 5.52 -11.93
CA CYS A 368 15.24 4.80 -11.89
C CYS A 368 16.30 5.36 -12.86
N LEU A 369 15.95 6.33 -13.70
CA LEU A 369 16.80 6.84 -14.78
C LEU A 369 17.51 8.16 -14.37
N PRO A 370 18.84 8.30 -14.58
CA PRO A 370 19.57 9.52 -14.23
C PRO A 370 19.11 10.73 -15.06
N SER A 371 19.39 11.92 -14.53
CA SER A 371 19.09 13.21 -15.14
C SER A 371 19.92 13.44 -16.40
N PHE A 372 19.27 13.89 -17.47
CA PHE A 372 19.92 14.21 -18.75
C PHE A 372 19.81 15.68 -19.14
N LYS A 373 19.83 16.57 -18.14
CA LYS A 373 20.04 18.02 -18.31
C LYS A 373 21.30 18.32 -19.14
N ALA A 374 21.36 19.53 -19.69
CA ALA A 374 22.46 20.00 -20.53
C ALA A 374 23.83 19.95 -19.82
N GLU A 375 23.87 20.18 -18.51
CA GLU A 375 25.11 20.12 -17.72
C GLU A 375 25.63 18.69 -17.52
N PHE A 376 24.75 17.68 -17.47
CA PHE A 376 25.13 16.28 -17.33
C PHE A 376 25.45 15.62 -18.67
N THR A 377 24.81 16.05 -19.77
CA THR A 377 25.11 15.61 -21.14
C THR A 377 26.36 16.28 -21.74
N ALA A 378 26.87 17.35 -21.10
CA ALA A 378 28.12 18.02 -21.48
C ALA A 378 29.33 17.07 -21.54
N SER A 379 30.42 17.49 -22.21
CA SER A 379 31.62 16.66 -22.37
C SER A 379 32.40 16.39 -21.07
N VAL A 380 32.23 17.24 -20.05
CA VAL A 380 32.93 17.15 -18.76
C VAL A 380 32.01 17.54 -17.60
N PRO A 381 31.01 16.70 -17.24
CA PRO A 381 30.11 16.96 -16.12
C PRO A 381 30.77 16.68 -14.77
N LEU A 382 30.14 17.16 -13.68
CA LEU A 382 30.50 16.89 -12.28
C LEU A 382 31.98 17.12 -11.93
N THR A 383 32.61 18.18 -12.45
CA THR A 383 34.04 18.44 -12.23
C THR A 383 34.38 18.84 -10.80
N ARG A 384 33.43 19.35 -10.00
CA ARG A 384 33.68 19.94 -8.69
C ARG A 384 34.42 19.00 -7.72
N ILE A 385 34.09 17.71 -7.75
CA ILE A 385 34.75 16.68 -6.92
C ILE A 385 36.25 16.56 -7.18
N ARG A 386 36.72 16.79 -8.42
CA ARG A 386 38.16 16.85 -8.73
C ARG A 386 38.81 18.00 -7.97
N ASP A 387 38.19 19.18 -8.01
CA ASP A 387 38.79 20.40 -7.49
C ASP A 387 38.76 20.40 -5.95
N ILE A 388 37.69 19.86 -5.35
CA ILE A 388 37.61 19.47 -3.93
C ILE A 388 38.76 18.51 -3.56
N ALA A 389 38.93 17.41 -4.31
CA ALA A 389 39.97 16.41 -4.03
C ALA A 389 41.41 16.90 -4.27
N HIS A 390 41.62 18.11 -4.80
CA HIS A 390 42.94 18.73 -4.96
C HIS A 390 43.25 19.81 -3.91
N ARG A 391 42.30 20.20 -3.07
CA ARG A 391 42.45 21.22 -2.01
C ARG A 391 43.58 20.96 -1.02
N ASN A 392 44.14 22.03 -0.46
CA ASN A 392 45.28 22.00 0.47
C ASN A 392 44.90 22.20 1.94
N ASP A 393 43.65 22.58 2.22
CA ASP A 393 43.07 22.83 3.53
C ASP A 393 42.29 21.63 4.11
N ILE A 394 42.55 20.42 3.59
CA ILE A 394 41.98 19.16 4.07
C ILE A 394 43.10 18.14 4.42
N PRO A 395 42.90 17.26 5.42
CA PRO A 395 43.86 16.22 5.77
C PRO A 395 44.19 15.29 4.60
N HIS A 396 45.44 14.83 4.52
CA HIS A 396 45.91 13.95 3.44
C HIS A 396 45.07 12.66 3.33
N ASP A 397 44.73 12.07 4.47
CA ASP A 397 43.90 10.86 4.56
C ASP A 397 42.53 11.07 3.91
N LEU A 398 41.81 12.12 4.33
CA LEU A 398 40.52 12.49 3.76
C LEU A 398 40.63 12.80 2.25
N LYS A 399 41.72 13.45 1.83
CA LYS A 399 42.01 13.74 0.42
C LYS A 399 42.17 12.46 -0.41
N GLN A 400 42.80 11.40 0.12
CA GLN A 400 42.84 10.10 -0.56
C GLN A 400 41.48 9.38 -0.49
N GLU A 401 40.76 9.43 0.63
CA GLU A 401 39.45 8.80 0.79
C GLU A 401 38.41 9.37 -0.19
N ILE A 402 38.30 10.70 -0.32
CA ILE A 402 37.44 11.36 -1.32
C ILE A 402 37.86 10.96 -2.73
N LYS A 403 39.17 10.97 -3.01
CA LYS A 403 39.72 10.67 -4.33
C LYS A 403 39.46 9.21 -4.76
N HIS A 404 39.67 8.24 -3.88
CA HIS A 404 39.57 6.82 -4.22
C HIS A 404 38.19 6.22 -3.98
N THR A 405 37.38 6.78 -3.08
CA THR A 405 36.00 6.31 -2.85
C THR A 405 34.99 6.96 -3.81
N ILE A 406 35.18 8.24 -4.18
CA ILE A 406 34.20 9.02 -4.98
C ILE A 406 34.81 9.49 -6.31
N GLN A 407 35.88 10.30 -6.28
CA GLN A 407 36.39 10.99 -7.47
C GLN A 407 36.86 10.05 -8.60
N ASN A 408 37.45 8.91 -8.25
CA ASN A 408 37.93 7.91 -9.21
C ASN A 408 36.76 7.10 -9.81
N LYS A 409 35.77 6.72 -9.00
CA LYS A 409 34.58 5.99 -9.44
C LYS A 409 33.79 6.80 -10.45
N LEU A 410 33.38 8.02 -10.08
CA LEU A 410 32.61 8.93 -10.95
C LEU A 410 33.26 9.23 -12.32
N HIS A 411 34.58 8.99 -12.47
CA HIS A 411 35.35 9.14 -13.71
C HIS A 411 35.62 7.83 -14.49
N ARG A 412 35.07 6.69 -14.06
CA ARG A 412 35.23 5.34 -14.64
C ARG A 412 33.88 4.60 -14.73
N ASN A 413 33.16 4.58 -13.62
CA ASN A 413 31.83 4.03 -13.39
C ASN A 413 31.14 4.92 -12.36
N ALA A 414 30.25 5.81 -12.81
CA ALA A 414 29.29 6.42 -11.89
C ALA A 414 28.22 5.37 -11.54
N GLY A 415 27.75 5.31 -10.30
CA GLY A 415 26.67 4.41 -9.91
C GLY A 415 25.92 4.87 -8.65
N PRO A 416 24.74 4.31 -8.34
CA PRO A 416 23.99 4.58 -7.11
C PRO A 416 24.85 4.63 -5.84
N GLU A 417 25.87 3.75 -5.76
CA GLU A 417 26.86 3.70 -4.69
C GLU A 417 27.58 5.03 -4.43
N ASP A 418 27.78 5.86 -5.46
CA ASP A 418 28.52 7.12 -5.35
C ASP A 418 27.70 8.20 -4.63
N LEU A 419 26.36 8.20 -4.77
CA LEU A 419 25.50 9.11 -4.01
C LEU A 419 25.49 8.72 -2.53
N VAL A 420 25.30 7.43 -2.24
CA VAL A 420 25.36 6.87 -0.87
C VAL A 420 26.72 7.17 -0.22
N ALA A 421 27.82 6.97 -0.96
CA ALA A 421 29.18 7.28 -0.48
C ALA A 421 29.43 8.79 -0.30
N THR A 422 28.77 9.64 -1.09
CA THR A 422 28.86 11.10 -0.96
C THR A 422 28.05 11.61 0.22
N GLU A 423 26.85 11.08 0.49
CA GLU A 423 26.06 11.42 1.69
C GLU A 423 26.75 10.94 2.97
N ALA A 424 27.26 9.71 3.00
CA ALA A 424 28.05 9.21 4.13
C ALA A 424 29.32 10.05 4.38
N MET A 425 29.95 10.58 3.31
CA MET A 425 31.09 11.50 3.44
C MET A 425 30.65 12.89 3.94
N LEU A 426 29.53 13.43 3.42
CA LEU A 426 28.99 14.72 3.84
C LEU A 426 28.63 14.69 5.33
N ALA A 427 27.84 13.71 5.77
CA ALA A 427 27.46 13.53 7.17
C ALA A 427 28.69 13.37 8.09
N ARG A 428 29.77 12.76 7.61
CA ARG A 428 31.05 12.65 8.33
C ARG A 428 31.77 14.00 8.47
N ILE A 429 31.87 14.81 7.41
CA ILE A 429 32.56 16.11 7.47
C ILE A 429 31.73 17.20 8.18
N THR A 430 30.41 17.07 8.26
CA THR A 430 29.55 17.99 9.03
C THR A 430 29.39 17.59 10.49
N LYS A 431 29.80 16.37 10.90
CA LYS A 431 29.57 15.82 12.25
C LYS A 431 30.11 16.70 13.38
N ASN A 432 31.26 17.33 13.16
CA ASN A 432 31.91 18.21 14.14
C ASN A 432 32.05 19.62 13.52
N PRO A 433 31.15 20.56 13.81
CA PRO A 433 31.23 21.92 13.29
C PRO A 433 32.59 22.58 13.60
N GLY A 434 33.29 23.03 12.55
CA GLY A 434 34.62 23.63 12.64
C GLY A 434 35.82 22.66 12.57
N GLU A 435 35.61 21.35 12.39
CA GLU A 435 36.73 20.40 12.12
C GLU A 435 37.37 20.64 10.73
N TYR A 436 36.57 21.10 9.77
CA TYR A 436 36.98 21.43 8.40
C TYR A 436 36.63 22.88 8.05
N SER A 437 37.25 23.43 7.00
CA SER A 437 36.95 24.80 6.56
C SER A 437 35.53 24.89 5.99
N GLU A 438 34.81 25.97 6.34
CA GLU A 438 33.45 26.24 5.84
C GLU A 438 33.42 26.23 4.30
N ALA A 439 34.42 26.85 3.67
CA ALA A 439 34.58 26.89 2.22
C ALA A 439 34.92 25.52 1.57
N PHE A 440 35.29 24.49 2.33
CA PHE A 440 35.35 23.09 1.85
C PHE A 440 33.98 22.42 2.00
N VAL A 441 33.35 22.53 3.17
CA VAL A 441 32.04 21.94 3.47
C VAL A 441 30.96 22.47 2.53
N GLU A 442 30.93 23.79 2.27
CA GLU A 442 30.04 24.44 1.30
C GLU A 442 30.23 23.86 -0.11
N GLN A 443 31.47 23.75 -0.59
CA GLN A 443 31.74 23.17 -1.91
C GLN A 443 31.36 21.68 -1.98
N PHE A 444 31.46 20.95 -0.87
CA PHE A 444 31.01 19.57 -0.78
C PHE A 444 29.48 19.46 -0.76
N LYS A 445 28.76 20.33 -0.04
CA LYS A 445 27.29 20.46 -0.10
C LYS A 445 26.83 20.75 -1.54
N ILE A 446 27.47 21.68 -2.24
CA ILE A 446 27.15 21.98 -3.65
C ILE A 446 27.42 20.77 -4.55
N PHE A 447 28.54 20.04 -4.37
CA PHE A 447 28.79 18.81 -5.13
C PHE A 447 27.77 17.69 -4.82
N HIS A 448 27.35 17.54 -3.57
CA HIS A 448 26.28 16.60 -3.21
C HIS A 448 24.97 16.98 -3.90
N GLY A 449 24.59 18.26 -3.95
CA GLY A 449 23.45 18.74 -4.72
C GLY A 449 23.55 18.44 -6.22
N GLU A 450 24.70 18.70 -6.84
CA GLU A 450 24.98 18.35 -8.25
C GLU A 450 24.82 16.84 -8.50
N LEU A 451 25.22 16.00 -7.55
CA LEU A 451 25.14 14.55 -7.64
C LEU A 451 23.72 14.02 -7.40
N LYS A 452 23.01 14.55 -6.39
CA LYS A 452 21.61 14.27 -6.07
C LYS A 452 20.72 14.55 -7.28
N ASP A 453 20.93 15.70 -7.93
CA ASP A 453 20.27 16.07 -9.19
C ASP A 453 20.63 15.12 -10.34
N PHE A 454 21.91 14.76 -10.51
CA PHE A 454 22.30 13.77 -11.53
C PHE A 454 21.58 12.42 -11.38
N PHE A 455 21.30 11.96 -10.15
CA PHE A 455 20.52 10.75 -9.89
C PHE A 455 19.00 10.95 -9.87
N ASN A 456 18.48 12.17 -10.05
CA ASN A 456 17.08 12.54 -9.80
C ASN A 456 16.59 12.21 -8.37
N ALA A 457 17.50 12.16 -7.40
CA ALA A 457 17.22 11.89 -5.98
C ALA A 457 16.73 13.14 -5.23
N GLY A 458 16.08 14.07 -5.94
CA GLY A 458 15.56 15.32 -5.39
C GLY A 458 14.33 15.12 -4.50
N SER A 459 14.04 16.09 -3.63
CA SER A 459 12.76 16.15 -2.92
C SER A 459 11.62 16.53 -3.87
N LEU A 460 10.37 16.32 -3.43
CA LEU A 460 9.20 16.74 -4.21
C LEU A 460 9.19 18.26 -4.43
N GLU A 461 9.57 19.03 -3.42
CA GLU A 461 9.70 20.49 -3.48
C GLU A 461 10.77 20.93 -4.48
N GLU A 462 11.96 20.30 -4.46
CA GLU A 462 13.03 20.56 -5.44
C GLU A 462 12.57 20.26 -6.88
N HIS A 463 11.87 19.14 -7.09
CA HIS A 463 11.33 18.77 -8.40
C HIS A 463 10.26 19.77 -8.88
N LEU A 464 9.31 20.15 -8.01
CA LEU A 464 8.26 21.13 -8.32
C LEU A 464 8.80 22.53 -8.60
N GLU A 465 9.74 23.02 -7.79
CA GLU A 465 10.42 24.30 -8.03
C GLU A 465 11.14 24.27 -9.39
N SER A 466 11.76 23.13 -9.73
CA SER A 466 12.47 22.97 -11.00
C SER A 466 11.57 22.98 -12.25
N ILE A 467 10.25 22.88 -12.11
CA ILE A 467 9.27 23.00 -13.22
C ILE A 467 8.43 24.29 -13.16
N ARG A 468 8.57 25.12 -12.10
CA ARG A 468 7.73 26.31 -11.85
C ARG A 468 7.59 27.23 -13.08
N ASP A 469 8.70 27.57 -13.73
CA ASP A 469 8.74 28.46 -14.91
C ASP A 469 8.18 27.82 -16.20
N SER A 470 7.82 26.52 -16.17
CA SER A 470 7.34 25.77 -17.35
C SER A 470 5.86 25.39 -17.30
N VAL A 471 5.25 25.41 -16.11
CA VAL A 471 3.78 25.36 -15.95
C VAL A 471 3.19 26.69 -16.44
N ASP A 472 1.88 26.76 -16.72
CA ASP A 472 1.25 28.02 -17.13
C ASP A 472 1.54 29.12 -16.09
N SER A 473 2.07 30.24 -16.57
CA SER A 473 2.29 31.51 -15.85
C SER A 473 1.11 32.02 -15.01
N ASN A 474 -0.11 31.55 -15.28
CA ASN A 474 -1.33 31.89 -14.55
C ASN A 474 -1.71 30.87 -13.47
N SER A 475 -1.10 29.68 -13.46
CA SER A 475 -1.37 28.66 -12.44
C SER A 475 -0.70 29.02 -11.11
N THR A 476 -1.50 28.94 -10.05
CA THR A 476 -1.04 29.03 -8.67
C THR A 476 -0.89 27.66 -8.01
N ALA A 477 -1.16 26.55 -8.71
CA ALA A 477 -1.28 25.21 -8.14
C ALA A 477 -0.01 24.75 -7.39
N ILE A 478 1.19 25.01 -7.93
CA ILE A 478 2.47 24.72 -7.24
C ILE A 478 2.55 25.50 -5.91
N SER A 479 2.26 26.80 -5.94
CA SER A 479 2.35 27.65 -4.74
C SER A 479 1.30 27.27 -3.69
N LEU A 480 0.06 26.97 -4.10
CA LEU A 480 -1.02 26.54 -3.22
C LEU A 480 -0.71 25.19 -2.56
N PHE A 481 -0.16 24.23 -3.32
CA PHE A 481 0.28 22.95 -2.77
C PHE A 481 1.43 23.15 -1.77
N LEU A 482 2.49 23.86 -2.13
CA LEU A 482 3.64 24.09 -1.24
C LEU A 482 3.26 24.87 0.03
N GLU A 483 2.37 25.87 -0.05
CA GLU A 483 1.80 26.57 1.11
C GLU A 483 1.02 25.59 2.01
N SER A 484 0.12 24.78 1.43
CA SER A 484 -0.67 23.81 2.20
C SER A 484 0.19 22.72 2.86
N LYS A 485 1.23 22.24 2.17
CA LYS A 485 2.22 21.31 2.73
C LYS A 485 3.01 21.96 3.87
N GLN A 486 3.50 23.19 3.69
CA GLN A 486 4.24 23.88 4.74
C GLN A 486 3.39 24.12 6.01
N ILE A 487 2.08 24.40 5.87
CA ILE A 487 1.15 24.49 7.00
C ILE A 487 1.03 23.14 7.74
N LEU A 488 0.93 22.03 6.99
CA LEU A 488 0.83 20.68 7.54
C LEU A 488 2.14 20.21 8.22
N ASP A 489 3.30 20.49 7.62
CA ASP A 489 4.61 20.14 8.19
C ASP A 489 4.89 20.92 9.49
N ASN A 490 4.50 22.20 9.54
CA ASN A 490 4.56 23.01 10.77
C ASN A 490 3.60 22.49 11.85
N THR A 491 2.43 21.99 11.46
CA THR A 491 1.42 21.39 12.36
C THR A 491 2.00 20.24 13.17
N ASP A 492 2.76 19.35 12.54
CA ASP A 492 3.38 18.19 13.20
C ASP A 492 4.41 18.58 14.27
N SER A 493 4.91 19.81 14.24
CA SER A 493 5.80 20.39 15.25
C SER A 493 5.06 21.00 16.46
N SER A 494 3.71 20.99 16.47
CA SER A 494 2.88 21.70 17.46
C SER A 494 1.79 20.81 18.09
N SER A 495 2.08 20.31 19.29
CA SER A 495 1.38 19.16 19.89
C SER A 495 0.02 19.46 20.58
N ASN A 496 -0.86 20.28 19.97
CA ASN A 496 -2.17 20.66 20.57
C ASN A 496 -3.32 20.82 19.54
N ILE A 497 -3.21 20.24 18.35
CA ILE A 497 -4.23 20.34 17.29
C ILE A 497 -5.30 19.25 17.43
N SER A 498 -6.54 19.57 17.07
CA SER A 498 -7.65 18.59 17.13
C SER A 498 -7.70 17.69 15.89
N GLU A 499 -8.11 16.43 16.03
CA GLU A 499 -8.20 15.48 14.91
C GLU A 499 -9.09 15.99 13.76
N SER A 500 -10.17 16.71 14.07
CA SER A 500 -11.06 17.32 13.05
C SER A 500 -10.39 18.46 12.28
N GLU A 501 -9.45 19.17 12.90
CA GLU A 501 -8.68 20.25 12.29
C GLU A 501 -7.52 19.69 11.46
N LEU A 502 -6.88 18.62 11.95
CA LEU A 502 -5.92 17.81 11.18
C LEU A 502 -6.56 17.20 9.92
N ILE A 503 -7.76 16.62 10.04
CA ILE A 503 -8.55 16.12 8.90
C ILE A 503 -8.81 17.22 7.87
N SER A 504 -9.22 18.42 8.31
CA SER A 504 -9.47 19.57 7.42
C SER A 504 -8.20 20.05 6.70
N MET A 505 -7.07 20.14 7.41
CA MET A 505 -5.78 20.50 6.81
C MET A 505 -5.29 19.44 5.82
N LEU A 506 -5.41 18.15 6.16
CA LEU A 506 -5.10 17.04 5.24
C LEU A 506 -5.95 17.11 3.97
N MET A 507 -7.27 17.32 4.11
CA MET A 507 -8.18 17.47 2.97
C MET A 507 -7.80 18.66 2.08
N ARG A 508 -7.48 19.82 2.65
CA ARG A 508 -7.01 21.00 1.88
C ARG A 508 -5.71 20.71 1.12
N THR A 509 -4.75 20.03 1.75
CA THR A 509 -3.48 19.65 1.12
C THR A 509 -3.68 18.59 0.03
N MET A 510 -4.57 17.63 0.24
CA MET A 510 -4.94 16.62 -0.77
C MET A 510 -5.66 17.24 -1.99
N GLN A 511 -6.52 18.23 -1.78
CA GLN A 511 -7.19 18.95 -2.88
C GLN A 511 -6.19 19.79 -3.70
N ALA A 512 -5.23 20.45 -3.04
CA ALA A 512 -4.18 21.18 -3.72
C ALA A 512 -3.25 20.24 -4.53
N LEU A 513 -2.91 19.08 -3.95
CA LEU A 513 -2.16 18.02 -4.63
C LEU A 513 -2.90 17.50 -5.86
N ASP A 514 -4.18 17.14 -5.73
CA ASP A 514 -4.97 16.57 -6.83
C ASP A 514 -5.07 17.56 -8.00
N THR A 515 -5.34 18.83 -7.69
CA THR A 515 -5.36 19.92 -8.69
C THR A 515 -4.02 20.06 -9.41
N LEU A 516 -2.90 20.09 -8.66
CA LEU A 516 -1.56 20.20 -9.22
C LEU A 516 -1.18 18.98 -10.08
N ARG A 517 -1.49 17.76 -9.63
CA ARG A 517 -1.19 16.54 -10.38
C ARG A 517 -2.05 16.44 -11.65
N GLN A 518 -3.31 16.88 -11.62
CA GLN A 518 -4.14 17.01 -12.82
C GLN A 518 -3.51 17.95 -13.86
N GLU A 519 -3.02 19.13 -13.45
CA GLU A 519 -2.37 20.08 -14.38
C GLU A 519 -1.10 19.50 -15.02
N ILE A 520 -0.23 18.85 -14.22
CA ILE A 520 1.01 18.24 -14.71
C ILE A 520 0.69 17.04 -15.63
N ALA A 521 -0.23 16.17 -15.25
CA ALA A 521 -0.66 15.02 -16.06
C ALA A 521 -1.23 15.47 -17.41
N LYS A 522 -2.10 16.50 -17.42
CA LYS A 522 -2.68 17.10 -18.64
C LYS A 522 -1.63 17.74 -19.56
N GLY A 523 -0.54 18.29 -19.01
CA GLY A 523 0.61 18.70 -19.83
C GLY A 523 1.33 17.51 -20.45
N LEU A 524 1.42 16.38 -19.75
CA LEU A 524 2.02 15.14 -20.24
C LEU A 524 1.13 14.43 -21.28
N GLU A 525 -0.20 14.56 -21.25
CA GLU A 525 -1.13 14.04 -22.28
C GLU A 525 -0.81 14.51 -23.71
N SER A 526 -0.11 15.64 -23.86
CA SER A 526 0.35 16.15 -25.16
C SER A 526 1.31 15.22 -25.93
N GLY A 527 1.85 14.20 -25.25
CA GLY A 527 2.82 13.26 -25.80
C GLY A 527 4.18 13.89 -26.11
N LEU A 528 5.12 13.09 -26.63
CA LEU A 528 6.43 13.59 -27.05
C LEU A 528 6.53 13.65 -28.58
N ARG A 529 6.88 14.82 -29.11
CA ARG A 529 7.08 15.01 -30.56
C ARG A 529 8.41 14.42 -31.02
N ASN A 530 8.43 13.86 -32.22
CA ASN A 530 9.65 13.32 -32.86
C ASN A 530 10.74 14.38 -33.10
N ASP A 531 10.37 15.67 -33.17
CA ASP A 531 11.26 16.82 -33.34
C ASP A 531 11.48 17.63 -32.04
N ALA A 532 11.14 17.06 -30.87
CA ALA A 532 11.33 17.73 -29.58
C ALA A 532 12.83 17.94 -29.29
N PRO A 533 13.28 19.17 -28.94
CA PRO A 533 14.67 19.43 -28.61
C PRO A 533 15.03 18.85 -27.23
N ASP A 534 16.29 18.48 -27.05
CA ASP A 534 16.83 17.83 -25.85
C ASP A 534 16.41 18.48 -24.52
N ALA A 535 16.40 19.82 -24.47
CA ALA A 535 15.97 20.58 -23.30
C ALA A 535 14.47 20.39 -22.95
N ALA A 536 13.61 20.19 -23.95
CA ALA A 536 12.20 19.87 -23.74
C ALA A 536 12.01 18.42 -23.28
N ILE A 537 12.83 17.48 -23.76
CA ILE A 537 12.83 16.09 -23.26
C ILE A 537 13.28 16.07 -21.79
N ALA A 538 14.33 16.83 -21.44
CA ALA A 538 14.82 16.93 -20.06
C ALA A 538 13.82 17.65 -19.13
N MET A 539 13.09 18.66 -19.63
CA MET A 539 11.97 19.24 -18.87
C MET A 539 10.84 18.23 -18.68
N ARG A 540 10.53 17.42 -19.70
CA ARG A 540 9.51 16.36 -19.59
C ARG A 540 9.91 15.27 -18.59
N GLN A 541 11.20 14.97 -18.42
CA GLN A 541 11.70 14.11 -17.34
C GLN A 541 11.32 14.67 -15.97
N LYS A 542 11.59 15.96 -15.71
CA LYS A 542 11.17 16.62 -14.46
C LYS A 542 9.66 16.55 -14.25
N TRP A 543 8.85 16.86 -15.27
CA TRP A 543 7.38 16.80 -15.18
C TRP A 543 6.90 15.40 -14.78
N ARG A 544 7.47 14.33 -15.37
CA ARG A 544 7.16 12.95 -15.00
C ARG A 544 7.57 12.63 -13.56
N LEU A 545 8.74 13.10 -13.11
CA LEU A 545 9.23 12.87 -11.74
C LEU A 545 8.38 13.62 -10.70
N SER A 546 7.99 14.86 -10.97
CA SER A 546 7.01 15.59 -10.16
C SER A 546 5.65 14.90 -10.12
N GLU A 547 5.18 14.37 -11.26
CA GLU A 547 3.89 13.67 -11.35
C GLU A 547 3.85 12.35 -10.57
N VAL A 548 4.96 11.60 -10.56
CA VAL A 548 5.12 10.39 -9.71
C VAL A 548 5.30 10.77 -8.25
N GLY A 549 6.14 11.76 -7.91
CA GLY A 549 6.34 12.19 -6.52
C GLY A 549 5.08 12.76 -5.87
N LEU A 550 4.13 13.31 -6.65
CA LEU A 550 2.79 13.66 -6.17
C LEU A 550 1.92 12.41 -5.89
N GLU A 551 2.07 11.31 -6.63
CA GLU A 551 1.42 10.02 -6.30
C GLU A 551 1.99 9.47 -4.97
N ASP A 552 3.31 9.48 -4.81
CA ASP A 552 3.99 9.00 -3.60
C ASP A 552 3.60 9.83 -2.37
N TYR A 553 3.50 11.16 -2.50
CA TYR A 553 3.03 12.01 -1.40
C TYR A 553 1.51 11.91 -1.16
N ALA A 554 0.70 11.61 -2.19
CA ALA A 554 -0.73 11.32 -2.01
C ALA A 554 -0.95 10.06 -1.16
N PHE A 555 -0.09 9.04 -1.29
CA PHE A 555 -0.10 7.87 -0.40
C PHE A 555 0.14 8.27 1.07
N VAL A 556 1.10 9.17 1.33
CA VAL A 556 1.39 9.67 2.68
C VAL A 556 0.18 10.43 3.25
N LEU A 557 -0.39 11.38 2.48
CA LEU A 557 -1.56 12.15 2.92
C LEU A 557 -2.78 11.25 3.18
N LEU A 558 -3.08 10.30 2.30
CA LEU A 558 -4.16 9.33 2.50
C LEU A 558 -3.93 8.46 3.73
N SER A 559 -2.69 8.01 3.99
CA SER A 559 -2.37 7.23 5.20
C SER A 559 -2.57 8.05 6.47
N ARG A 560 -2.17 9.34 6.47
CA ARG A 560 -2.38 10.26 7.59
C ARG A 560 -3.86 10.53 7.83
N PHE A 561 -4.63 10.77 6.76
CA PHE A 561 -6.08 10.98 6.81
C PHE A 561 -6.80 9.76 7.39
N LEU A 562 -6.43 8.55 6.94
CA LEU A 562 -7.06 7.31 7.39
C LEU A 562 -6.76 7.04 8.87
N ASN A 563 -5.54 7.30 9.34
CA ASN A 563 -5.18 7.22 10.75
C ASN A 563 -5.99 8.22 11.62
N ALA A 564 -6.13 9.47 11.18
CA ALA A 564 -6.93 10.48 11.89
C ALA A 564 -8.44 10.14 11.91
N LEU A 565 -8.96 9.60 10.81
CA LEU A 565 -10.32 9.10 10.71
C LEU A 565 -10.57 7.89 11.65
N GLU A 566 -9.59 7.00 11.80
CA GLU A 566 -9.66 5.92 12.80
C GLU A 566 -9.56 6.46 14.24
N ALA A 567 -8.75 7.49 14.49
CA ALA A 567 -8.59 8.12 15.81
C ALA A 567 -9.89 8.76 16.33
N VAL A 568 -10.72 9.36 15.46
CA VAL A 568 -12.07 9.86 15.84
C VAL A 568 -13.11 8.73 16.02
N GLY A 569 -12.76 7.47 15.72
CA GLY A 569 -13.61 6.28 15.88
C GLY A 569 -14.09 5.66 14.56
N GLY A 570 -13.58 6.12 13.41
CA GLY A 570 -13.72 5.51 12.09
C GLY A 570 -15.13 5.05 11.74
N ALA A 571 -15.25 3.80 11.31
CA ALA A 571 -16.52 3.21 10.87
C ALA A 571 -17.64 3.18 11.94
N HIS A 572 -17.31 3.26 13.23
CA HIS A 572 -18.32 3.40 14.30
C HIS A 572 -18.78 4.85 14.46
N TRP A 573 -17.86 5.81 14.37
CA TRP A 573 -18.16 7.24 14.44
C TRP A 573 -19.07 7.67 13.26
N LEU A 574 -18.75 7.26 12.04
CA LEU A 574 -19.54 7.53 10.84
C LEU A 574 -20.97 6.96 10.92
N ALA A 575 -21.12 5.73 11.41
CA ALA A 575 -22.44 5.10 11.55
C ALA A 575 -23.29 5.80 12.62
N LYS A 576 -22.71 6.06 13.80
CA LYS A 576 -23.37 6.79 14.88
C LYS A 576 -23.77 8.21 14.48
N ASN A 577 -22.95 8.89 13.68
CA ASN A 577 -23.30 10.23 13.19
C ASN A 577 -24.50 10.18 12.23
N ALA A 578 -24.60 9.16 11.38
CA ALA A 578 -25.79 8.95 10.53
C ALA A 578 -27.06 8.68 11.37
N GLU A 579 -26.98 7.82 12.40
CA GLU A 579 -28.07 7.63 13.38
C GLU A 579 -28.49 8.97 14.06
N GLN A 580 -27.53 9.85 14.30
CA GLN A 580 -27.72 11.17 14.91
C GLN A 580 -28.06 12.29 13.89
N LYS A 581 -28.37 11.93 12.64
CA LYS A 581 -28.69 12.84 11.51
C LYS A 581 -27.56 13.82 11.12
N ASN A 582 -26.34 13.58 11.59
CA ASN A 582 -25.14 14.37 11.25
C ASN A 582 -24.44 13.78 10.01
N VAL A 583 -25.13 13.86 8.87
CA VAL A 583 -24.68 13.31 7.57
C VAL A 583 -23.39 13.97 7.06
N ASP A 584 -23.17 15.25 7.37
CA ASP A 584 -22.01 16.03 6.92
C ASP A 584 -20.66 15.40 7.29
N SER A 585 -20.64 14.58 8.36
CA SER A 585 -19.48 13.79 8.78
C SER A 585 -18.96 12.77 7.73
N TRP A 586 -19.75 12.45 6.70
CA TRP A 586 -19.34 11.63 5.57
C TRP A 586 -18.68 12.45 4.44
N GLY A 587 -18.75 13.78 4.49
CA GLY A 587 -18.24 14.67 3.44
C GLY A 587 -16.75 14.53 3.18
N ASP A 588 -15.93 14.61 4.22
CA ASP A 588 -14.46 14.48 4.09
C ASP A 588 -14.02 13.05 3.71
N PRO A 589 -14.53 11.95 4.32
CA PRO A 589 -14.17 10.60 3.91
C PRO A 589 -14.56 10.24 2.46
N LEU A 590 -15.71 10.73 1.98
CA LEU A 590 -16.09 10.59 0.56
C LEU A 590 -15.19 11.46 -0.33
N GLY A 591 -14.85 12.68 0.09
CA GLY A 591 -13.88 13.54 -0.60
C GLY A 591 -12.49 12.90 -0.73
N ALA A 592 -11.97 12.31 0.34
CA ALA A 592 -10.70 11.58 0.34
C ALA A 592 -10.74 10.37 -0.60
N LEU A 593 -11.88 9.65 -0.68
CA LEU A 593 -12.05 8.55 -1.61
C LEU A 593 -12.15 9.02 -3.07
N ILE A 594 -12.85 10.12 -3.34
CA ILE A 594 -12.91 10.76 -4.67
C ILE A 594 -11.50 11.09 -5.14
N ILE A 595 -10.70 11.79 -4.31
CA ILE A 595 -9.30 12.13 -4.61
C ILE A 595 -8.49 10.84 -4.83
N GLY A 596 -8.58 9.87 -3.92
CA GLY A 596 -7.85 8.60 -4.04
C GLY A 596 -8.12 7.86 -5.36
N ILE A 597 -9.39 7.79 -5.79
CA ILE A 597 -9.76 7.17 -7.08
C ILE A 597 -9.30 8.02 -8.28
N HIS A 598 -9.31 9.36 -8.15
CA HIS A 598 -8.81 10.27 -9.18
C HIS A 598 -7.29 10.08 -9.39
N GLN A 599 -6.53 9.93 -8.30
CA GLN A 599 -5.10 9.62 -8.33
C GLN A 599 -4.79 8.28 -9.03
N LEU A 600 -5.68 7.27 -8.97
CA LEU A 600 -5.54 6.03 -9.76
C LEU A 600 -5.76 6.29 -11.25
N GLY A 601 -6.77 7.09 -11.61
CA GLY A 601 -7.04 7.50 -12.99
C GLY A 601 -5.90 8.29 -13.61
N LEU A 602 -5.31 9.25 -12.88
CA LEU A 602 -4.12 10.02 -13.29
C LEU A 602 -2.89 9.13 -13.50
N SER A 603 -2.80 8.01 -12.78
CA SER A 603 -1.75 7.00 -12.94
C SER A 603 -1.96 6.11 -14.18
N GLY A 604 -3.03 6.35 -14.96
CA GLY A 604 -3.38 5.61 -16.16
C GLY A 604 -4.18 4.32 -15.92
N TRP A 605 -4.56 4.01 -14.67
CA TRP A 605 -5.38 2.83 -14.38
C TRP A 605 -6.85 3.11 -14.65
N LYS A 606 -7.44 2.37 -15.60
CA LYS A 606 -8.86 2.42 -16.01
C LYS A 606 -9.50 3.84 -15.90
N PRO A 607 -8.94 4.89 -16.53
CA PRO A 607 -9.28 6.28 -16.21
C PRO A 607 -10.77 6.61 -16.39
N GLU A 608 -11.45 6.04 -17.39
CA GLU A 608 -12.90 6.21 -17.58
C GLU A 608 -13.74 5.61 -16.44
N GLU A 609 -13.30 4.50 -15.84
CA GLU A 609 -13.97 3.86 -14.71
C GLU A 609 -13.76 4.69 -13.43
N CYS A 610 -12.53 5.13 -13.16
CA CYS A 610 -12.21 6.09 -12.10
C CYS A 610 -13.06 7.37 -12.23
N ARG A 611 -13.21 7.89 -13.45
CA ARG A 611 -14.02 9.08 -13.78
C ARG A 611 -15.52 8.84 -13.69
N VAL A 612 -16.01 7.59 -13.69
CA VAL A 612 -17.42 7.26 -13.44
C VAL A 612 -17.66 7.11 -11.95
N ILE A 613 -16.86 6.31 -11.24
CA ILE A 613 -17.00 6.11 -9.78
C ILE A 613 -16.81 7.43 -9.03
N GLY A 614 -15.84 8.27 -9.41
CA GLY A 614 -15.67 9.60 -8.85
C GLY A 614 -16.89 10.50 -9.04
N LYS A 615 -17.62 10.38 -10.16
CA LYS A 615 -18.88 11.11 -10.38
C LYS A 615 -20.05 10.55 -9.59
N GLU A 616 -20.09 9.25 -9.33
CA GLU A 616 -21.07 8.64 -8.42
C GLU A 616 -20.84 9.12 -6.98
N LEU A 617 -19.59 9.13 -6.51
CA LEU A 617 -19.22 9.63 -5.18
C LEU A 617 -19.46 11.14 -5.02
N MET A 618 -19.10 11.96 -6.01
CA MET A 618 -19.45 13.39 -5.99
C MET A 618 -20.98 13.59 -5.94
N ALA A 619 -21.77 12.78 -6.66
CA ALA A 619 -23.23 12.86 -6.59
C ALA A 619 -23.81 12.46 -5.21
N TRP A 620 -23.11 11.64 -4.43
CA TRP A 620 -23.46 11.38 -3.02
C TRP A 620 -23.12 12.57 -2.11
N GLN A 621 -21.98 13.22 -2.36
CA GLN A 621 -21.54 14.42 -1.63
C GLN A 621 -22.47 15.62 -1.91
N ASP A 622 -22.77 15.92 -3.17
CA ASP A 622 -23.58 17.05 -3.62
C ASP A 622 -25.06 16.97 -3.19
N ARG A 623 -25.63 15.76 -3.18
CA ARG A 623 -27.05 15.56 -2.80
C ARG A 623 -27.26 15.50 -1.30
N GLY A 624 -26.23 15.10 -0.56
CA GLY A 624 -26.35 14.62 0.82
C GLY A 624 -27.07 13.27 0.91
N LEU A 625 -26.83 12.56 2.00
CA LEU A 625 -27.45 11.28 2.32
C LEU A 625 -28.86 11.50 2.92
N GLN A 626 -29.80 11.97 2.08
CA GLN A 626 -31.12 12.43 2.52
C GLN A 626 -32.03 11.28 3.00
N GLU A 627 -32.79 11.51 4.07
CA GLU A 627 -33.69 10.52 4.69
C GLU A 627 -34.96 10.22 3.86
N THR A 628 -35.19 10.93 2.74
CA THR A 628 -36.46 10.92 1.99
C THR A 628 -36.30 10.58 0.51
N GLU A 629 -35.68 9.43 0.20
CA GLU A 629 -35.71 8.86 -1.17
C GLU A 629 -36.99 8.04 -1.41
N GLY A 630 -38.13 8.70 -1.62
CA GLY A 630 -39.40 8.04 -1.96
C GLY A 630 -40.31 7.77 -0.77
N SER A 631 -40.87 6.55 -0.68
CA SER A 631 -41.89 6.18 0.33
C SER A 631 -41.44 5.10 1.33
N GLU A 632 -40.15 4.78 1.37
CA GLU A 632 -39.55 3.82 2.29
C GLU A 632 -38.54 4.52 3.22
N ASP A 633 -37.87 3.76 4.07
CA ASP A 633 -36.75 4.26 4.88
C ASP A 633 -35.58 4.70 3.98
N GLY A 634 -35.43 6.00 3.77
CA GLY A 634 -34.38 6.57 2.92
C GLY A 634 -32.98 6.22 3.39
N THR A 635 -32.78 5.95 4.69
CA THR A 635 -31.50 5.51 5.25
C THR A 635 -31.06 4.18 4.63
N ARG A 636 -31.99 3.24 4.50
CA ARG A 636 -31.77 1.95 3.84
C ARG A 636 -31.49 2.12 2.35
N ILE A 637 -32.20 3.03 1.67
CA ILE A 637 -32.06 3.25 0.24
C ILE A 637 -30.70 3.88 -0.10
N TRP A 638 -30.30 4.98 0.54
CA TRP A 638 -28.98 5.56 0.27
C TRP A 638 -27.86 4.62 0.72
N GLY A 639 -28.02 3.92 1.84
CA GLY A 639 -27.02 2.97 2.35
C GLY A 639 -26.72 1.86 1.34
N LEU A 640 -27.74 1.18 0.82
CA LEU A 640 -27.57 0.12 -0.18
C LEU A 640 -26.95 0.64 -1.50
N ARG A 641 -27.34 1.84 -1.95
CA ARG A 641 -26.80 2.44 -3.17
C ARG A 641 -25.36 2.90 -3.01
N LEU A 642 -24.99 3.48 -1.86
CA LEU A 642 -23.62 3.85 -1.54
C LEU A 642 -22.74 2.60 -1.39
N LYS A 643 -23.23 1.52 -0.76
CA LYS A 643 -22.54 0.21 -0.71
C LYS A 643 -22.13 -0.23 -2.12
N ALA A 644 -23.08 -0.22 -3.08
CA ALA A 644 -22.80 -0.62 -4.46
C ALA A 644 -21.72 0.23 -5.17
N THR A 645 -21.67 1.56 -4.95
CA THR A 645 -20.58 2.41 -5.46
C THR A 645 -19.25 2.12 -4.76
N LEU A 646 -19.25 1.86 -3.45
CA LEU A 646 -18.04 1.51 -2.69
C LEU A 646 -17.49 0.12 -3.06
N ASP A 647 -18.35 -0.88 -3.27
CA ASP A 647 -17.94 -2.21 -3.73
C ASP A 647 -17.44 -2.20 -5.17
N ARG A 648 -17.88 -1.24 -5.98
CA ARG A 648 -17.32 -0.95 -7.31
C ARG A 648 -15.92 -0.32 -7.20
N ALA A 649 -15.72 0.62 -6.28
CA ALA A 649 -14.40 1.17 -5.96
C ALA A 649 -13.44 0.11 -5.41
N LYS A 650 -13.91 -0.80 -4.56
CA LYS A 650 -13.11 -1.90 -4.02
C LYS A 650 -12.64 -2.85 -5.13
N ARG A 651 -13.53 -3.29 -6.03
CA ARG A 651 -13.16 -4.12 -7.19
C ARG A 651 -12.11 -3.46 -8.08
N LEU A 652 -12.23 -2.16 -8.34
CA LEU A 652 -11.22 -1.40 -9.08
C LEU A 652 -9.81 -1.48 -8.43
N THR A 653 -9.73 -1.57 -7.10
CA THR A 653 -8.47 -1.76 -6.35
C THR A 653 -7.97 -3.22 -6.30
N GLU A 654 -8.89 -4.18 -6.30
CA GLU A 654 -8.59 -5.61 -6.35
C GLU A 654 -8.00 -5.98 -7.72
N GLU A 655 -8.60 -5.51 -8.82
CA GLU A 655 -8.12 -5.71 -10.20
C GLU A 655 -6.72 -5.13 -10.45
N TYR A 656 -6.38 -3.98 -9.84
CA TYR A 656 -5.03 -3.39 -9.93
C TYR A 656 -4.00 -4.30 -9.24
N SER A 657 -4.36 -4.81 -8.06
CA SER A 657 -3.51 -5.67 -7.25
C SER A 657 -3.28 -7.01 -7.95
N GLU A 658 -4.33 -7.59 -8.53
CA GLU A 658 -4.27 -8.79 -9.36
C GLU A 658 -3.42 -8.58 -10.62
N ALA A 659 -3.53 -7.43 -11.30
CA ALA A 659 -2.68 -7.11 -12.45
C ALA A 659 -1.19 -7.10 -12.08
N LEU A 660 -0.81 -6.50 -10.94
CA LEU A 660 0.59 -6.55 -10.46
C LEU A 660 1.03 -7.96 -10.06
N LEU A 661 0.15 -8.76 -9.44
CA LEU A 661 0.39 -10.17 -9.11
C LEU A 661 0.49 -11.09 -10.33
N HIS A 662 -0.08 -10.72 -11.47
CA HIS A 662 0.12 -11.42 -12.75
C HIS A 662 1.43 -11.00 -13.45
N ILE A 663 1.80 -9.72 -13.37
CA ILE A 663 3.00 -9.16 -14.02
C ILE A 663 4.28 -9.65 -13.33
N PHE A 664 4.43 -9.40 -12.03
CA PHE A 664 5.75 -9.41 -11.37
C PHE A 664 6.25 -10.76 -10.82
N PRO A 665 5.50 -11.52 -9.97
CA PRO A 665 6.07 -12.58 -9.13
C PRO A 665 6.97 -13.58 -9.86
N GLN A 666 6.49 -14.24 -10.92
CA GLN A 666 7.26 -15.19 -11.73
C GLN A 666 8.53 -14.55 -12.34
N LYS A 667 8.46 -13.29 -12.75
CA LYS A 667 9.56 -12.58 -13.44
C LYS A 667 10.62 -12.16 -12.42
N VAL A 668 10.19 -11.77 -11.22
CA VAL A 668 11.05 -11.49 -10.06
C VAL A 668 11.72 -12.78 -9.56
N GLU A 669 11.03 -13.91 -9.54
CA GLU A 669 11.61 -15.22 -9.17
C GLU A 669 12.71 -15.64 -10.16
N ILE A 670 12.43 -15.57 -11.47
CA ILE A 670 13.39 -15.88 -12.54
C ILE A 670 14.67 -15.04 -12.41
N LEU A 671 14.54 -13.70 -12.34
CA LEU A 671 15.72 -12.84 -12.20
C LEU A 671 16.38 -12.94 -10.82
N GLY A 672 15.60 -13.15 -9.76
CA GLY A 672 16.09 -13.25 -8.40
C GLY A 672 17.03 -14.43 -8.22
N LYS A 673 16.60 -15.61 -8.71
CA LYS A 673 17.44 -16.81 -8.81
C LYS A 673 18.67 -16.55 -9.68
N ALA A 674 18.49 -15.98 -10.87
CA ALA A 674 19.57 -15.76 -11.82
C ALA A 674 20.67 -14.82 -11.30
N PHE A 675 20.30 -13.80 -10.52
CA PHE A 675 21.21 -12.78 -9.98
C PHE A 675 21.69 -13.05 -8.54
N GLY A 676 21.17 -14.09 -7.87
CA GLY A 676 21.50 -14.41 -6.48
C GLY A 676 20.90 -13.43 -5.46
N ILE A 677 19.71 -12.88 -5.75
CA ILE A 677 18.99 -11.98 -4.83
C ILE A 677 18.38 -12.81 -3.68
N PRO A 678 18.41 -12.32 -2.42
CA PRO A 678 17.82 -13.03 -1.28
C PRO A 678 16.34 -13.39 -1.47
N GLU A 679 15.98 -14.64 -1.15
CA GLU A 679 14.62 -15.20 -1.34
C GLU A 679 13.53 -14.39 -0.63
N ASN A 680 13.83 -13.75 0.50
CA ASN A 680 12.87 -12.89 1.19
C ASN A 680 12.51 -11.66 0.35
N ALA A 681 13.49 -10.97 -0.23
CA ALA A 681 13.29 -9.80 -1.08
C ALA A 681 12.66 -10.15 -2.43
N VAL A 682 12.92 -11.35 -2.95
CA VAL A 682 12.21 -11.91 -4.13
C VAL A 682 10.74 -12.13 -3.79
N ARG A 683 10.44 -12.84 -2.70
CA ARG A 683 9.07 -13.21 -2.28
C ARG A 683 8.19 -12.01 -1.94
N THR A 684 8.73 -10.98 -1.27
CA THR A 684 7.95 -9.81 -0.85
C THR A 684 7.91 -8.69 -1.88
N TYR A 685 8.61 -8.80 -3.02
CA TYR A 685 8.73 -7.72 -4.03
C TYR A 685 7.37 -7.14 -4.42
N THR A 686 6.48 -7.95 -4.98
CA THR A 686 5.18 -7.49 -5.51
C THR A 686 4.24 -7.03 -4.40
N GLU A 687 4.31 -7.66 -3.23
CA GLU A 687 3.54 -7.27 -2.05
C GLU A 687 3.98 -5.90 -1.51
N ALA A 688 5.28 -5.59 -1.57
CA ALA A 688 5.82 -4.27 -1.22
C ALA A 688 5.42 -3.21 -2.27
N GLU A 689 5.48 -3.54 -3.56
CA GLU A 689 5.01 -2.66 -4.65
C GLU A 689 3.52 -2.28 -4.54
N ILE A 690 2.68 -3.21 -4.07
CA ILE A 690 1.25 -2.95 -3.81
C ILE A 690 1.10 -2.11 -2.53
N ARG A 691 1.76 -2.48 -1.43
CA ARG A 691 1.63 -1.79 -0.13
C ARG A 691 2.17 -0.36 -0.11
N ALA A 692 3.12 -0.03 -0.98
CA ALA A 692 3.66 1.32 -1.14
C ALA A 692 2.84 2.23 -2.09
N SER A 693 1.84 1.69 -2.80
CA SER A 693 1.03 2.44 -3.76
C SER A 693 -0.24 3.00 -3.11
N VAL A 694 -0.70 4.16 -3.64
CA VAL A 694 -2.01 4.78 -3.34
C VAL A 694 -3.16 3.76 -3.31
N ILE A 695 -3.09 2.71 -4.16
CA ILE A 695 -4.08 1.63 -4.23
C ILE A 695 -4.40 1.00 -2.87
N PHE A 696 -3.40 0.86 -2.00
CA PHE A 696 -3.53 0.22 -0.69
C PHE A 696 -4.33 1.09 0.29
N GLN A 697 -4.13 2.41 0.25
CA GLN A 697 -4.87 3.36 1.08
C GLN A 697 -6.30 3.55 0.57
N VAL A 698 -6.51 3.54 -0.76
CA VAL A 698 -7.86 3.55 -1.36
C VAL A 698 -8.64 2.28 -0.97
N SER A 699 -8.02 1.10 -1.07
CA SER A 699 -8.64 -0.17 -0.66
C SER A 699 -9.00 -0.19 0.83
N LYS A 700 -8.13 0.35 1.71
CA LYS A 700 -8.45 0.52 3.14
C LYS A 700 -9.62 1.47 3.37
N LEU A 701 -9.64 2.62 2.69
CA LEU A 701 -10.70 3.63 2.84
C LEU A 701 -12.05 3.09 2.35
N CYS A 702 -12.08 2.37 1.22
CA CYS A 702 -13.25 1.60 0.79
C CYS A 702 -13.72 0.63 1.88
N THR A 703 -12.80 -0.14 2.47
CA THR A 703 -13.13 -1.13 3.51
C THR A 703 -13.72 -0.48 4.78
N LEU A 704 -13.14 0.64 5.23
CA LEU A 704 -13.65 1.44 6.35
C LEU A 704 -15.05 1.98 6.06
N LEU A 705 -15.26 2.54 4.87
CA LEU A 705 -16.55 3.11 4.46
C LEU A 705 -17.63 2.02 4.27
N VAL A 706 -17.30 0.88 3.66
CA VAL A 706 -18.23 -0.27 3.56
C VAL A 706 -18.60 -0.78 4.96
N LYS A 707 -17.64 -0.87 5.89
CA LYS A 707 -17.90 -1.24 7.29
C LYS A 707 -18.79 -0.21 8.02
N ALA A 708 -18.69 1.07 7.67
CA ALA A 708 -19.58 2.11 8.19
C ALA A 708 -21.00 1.96 7.61
N VAL A 709 -21.14 1.78 6.30
CA VAL A 709 -22.45 1.62 5.62
C VAL A 709 -23.18 0.38 6.13
N ARG A 710 -22.48 -0.76 6.28
CA ARG A 710 -23.05 -1.99 6.85
C ARG A 710 -23.66 -1.79 8.24
N LYS A 711 -23.03 -0.98 9.09
CA LYS A 711 -23.54 -0.63 10.43
C LYS A 711 -24.80 0.24 10.34
N VAL A 712 -24.81 1.27 9.48
CA VAL A 712 -26.00 2.12 9.25
C VAL A 712 -27.19 1.29 8.74
N LEU A 713 -26.93 0.29 7.90
CA LEU A 713 -27.96 -0.64 7.39
C LEU A 713 -28.46 -1.67 8.43
N GLY A 714 -27.87 -1.73 9.63
CA GLY A 714 -28.14 -2.78 10.61
C GLY A 714 -27.71 -4.18 10.15
N SER A 715 -26.86 -4.28 9.12
CA SER A 715 -26.37 -5.53 8.57
C SER A 715 -25.04 -5.91 9.21
N ASP A 716 -25.02 -6.98 10.02
CA ASP A 716 -23.83 -7.54 10.70
C ASP A 716 -22.83 -8.23 9.73
N GLY A 717 -22.70 -7.73 8.50
CA GLY A 717 -21.87 -8.32 7.44
C GLY A 717 -22.53 -9.44 6.65
N TRP A 718 -23.82 -9.72 6.86
CA TRP A 718 -24.55 -10.82 6.24
C TRP A 718 -25.64 -10.36 5.27
N ASP A 719 -25.83 -11.10 4.18
CA ASP A 719 -27.06 -11.09 3.37
C ASP A 719 -27.70 -12.50 3.32
N VAL A 720 -29.02 -12.57 3.12
CA VAL A 720 -29.83 -13.79 3.26
C VAL A 720 -30.55 -14.12 1.96
N LEU A 721 -29.93 -14.96 1.14
CA LEU A 721 -30.49 -15.41 -0.14
C LEU A 721 -31.64 -16.43 0.07
N VAL A 722 -31.49 -17.31 1.07
CA VAL A 722 -32.48 -18.32 1.45
C VAL A 722 -32.56 -18.40 2.99
N PRO A 723 -33.60 -17.82 3.64
CA PRO A 723 -33.74 -17.83 5.09
C PRO A 723 -34.14 -19.21 5.63
N GLY A 724 -33.78 -19.50 6.87
CA GLY A 724 -34.12 -20.75 7.55
C GLY A 724 -33.24 -21.04 8.77
N ASN A 725 -33.34 -22.27 9.29
CA ASN A 725 -32.49 -22.78 10.37
C ASN A 725 -31.79 -24.06 9.88
N ALA A 726 -30.46 -24.08 9.94
CA ALA A 726 -29.61 -25.21 9.59
C ALA A 726 -28.77 -25.63 10.81
N PHE A 727 -28.57 -26.94 10.96
CA PHE A 727 -27.77 -27.54 12.03
C PHE A 727 -26.81 -28.56 11.41
N GLY A 728 -25.51 -28.38 11.59
CA GLY A 728 -24.52 -29.24 10.94
C GLY A 728 -23.10 -28.99 11.43
N THR A 729 -22.17 -29.82 10.98
CA THR A 729 -20.73 -29.55 11.17
C THR A 729 -20.31 -28.43 10.22
N LEU A 730 -19.61 -27.41 10.72
CA LEU A 730 -19.06 -26.34 9.89
C LEU A 730 -17.84 -26.86 9.13
N VAL A 731 -17.85 -26.81 7.81
CA VAL A 731 -16.73 -27.26 6.95
C VAL A 731 -16.39 -26.16 5.97
N GLN A 732 -15.13 -25.70 5.96
CA GLN A 732 -14.66 -24.70 5.01
C GLN A 732 -14.09 -25.35 3.74
N VAL A 733 -14.48 -24.83 2.59
CA VAL A 733 -14.01 -25.22 1.24
C VAL A 733 -13.72 -23.97 0.42
N GLU A 734 -12.92 -24.11 -0.64
CA GLU A 734 -12.62 -22.97 -1.52
C GLU A 734 -13.78 -22.69 -2.50
N ASN A 735 -14.19 -23.70 -3.28
CA ASN A 735 -15.29 -23.65 -4.25
C ASN A 735 -16.27 -24.83 -4.04
N ILE A 736 -17.49 -24.76 -4.59
CA ILE A 736 -18.50 -25.83 -4.49
C ILE A 736 -18.27 -26.88 -5.60
N ILE A 737 -17.36 -27.82 -5.36
CA ILE A 737 -17.01 -28.88 -6.33
C ILE A 737 -17.79 -30.18 -6.02
N PRO A 738 -18.32 -30.90 -7.03
CA PRO A 738 -19.00 -32.19 -6.82
C PRO A 738 -18.10 -33.22 -6.13
N GLY A 739 -18.63 -33.91 -5.11
CA GLY A 739 -17.90 -34.94 -4.36
C GLY A 739 -16.77 -34.44 -3.45
N LEU A 740 -16.67 -33.13 -3.19
CA LEU A 740 -15.59 -32.54 -2.37
C LEU A 740 -15.65 -32.91 -0.88
N LEU A 741 -16.82 -33.31 -0.35
CA LEU A 741 -16.97 -33.73 1.04
C LEU A 741 -16.34 -35.12 1.28
N PRO A 742 -15.38 -35.27 2.21
CA PRO A 742 -14.78 -36.57 2.49
C PRO A 742 -15.81 -37.52 3.11
N SER A 743 -15.78 -38.78 2.69
CA SER A 743 -16.76 -39.82 3.03
C SER A 743 -16.80 -40.25 4.52
N SER A 744 -16.00 -39.61 5.37
CA SER A 744 -16.10 -39.66 6.84
C SER A 744 -17.19 -38.76 7.43
N VAL A 745 -17.71 -37.77 6.68
CA VAL A 745 -18.70 -36.80 7.18
C VAL A 745 -20.13 -37.32 6.95
N ILE A 746 -20.60 -38.14 7.91
CA ILE A 746 -21.89 -38.86 7.84
C ILE A 746 -23.09 -38.00 8.32
N GLY A 747 -22.82 -36.88 9.00
CA GLY A 747 -23.85 -35.96 9.52
C GLY A 747 -24.22 -34.81 8.55
N PRO A 748 -25.20 -33.97 8.91
CA PRO A 748 -25.51 -32.76 8.17
C PRO A 748 -24.37 -31.73 8.25
N VAL A 749 -24.21 -30.93 7.20
CA VAL A 749 -23.07 -30.00 7.00
C VAL A 749 -23.56 -28.58 6.76
N VAL A 750 -22.86 -27.61 7.36
CA VAL A 750 -22.90 -26.19 6.96
C VAL A 750 -21.58 -25.88 6.27
N LEU A 751 -21.62 -25.57 4.97
CA LEU A 751 -20.43 -25.19 4.22
C LEU A 751 -20.08 -23.71 4.43
N VAL A 752 -18.80 -23.40 4.60
CA VAL A 752 -18.25 -22.06 4.38
C VAL A 752 -17.48 -22.12 3.07
N VAL A 753 -17.83 -21.30 2.10
CA VAL A 753 -17.30 -21.35 0.73
C VAL A 753 -16.57 -20.05 0.43
N SER A 754 -15.29 -20.10 0.04
CA SER A 754 -14.51 -18.90 -0.21
C SER A 754 -14.92 -18.14 -1.48
N LYS A 755 -15.24 -18.84 -2.58
CA LYS A 755 -15.68 -18.25 -3.85
C LYS A 755 -16.79 -19.07 -4.50
N ALA A 756 -17.57 -18.43 -5.36
CA ALA A 756 -18.51 -19.11 -6.25
C ALA A 756 -18.63 -18.40 -7.60
N ASP A 757 -18.62 -19.18 -8.67
CA ASP A 757 -18.79 -18.72 -10.06
C ASP A 757 -20.27 -18.65 -10.46
N GLY A 758 -21.16 -19.30 -9.68
CA GLY A 758 -22.61 -19.21 -9.78
C GLY A 758 -23.27 -20.35 -10.57
N ASP A 759 -22.47 -21.21 -11.21
CA ASP A 759 -22.93 -22.36 -12.01
C ASP A 759 -22.91 -23.70 -11.25
N GLU A 760 -22.60 -23.69 -9.96
CA GLU A 760 -22.47 -24.90 -9.12
C GLU A 760 -23.82 -25.47 -8.66
N GLU A 761 -23.84 -26.76 -8.33
CA GLU A 761 -25.01 -27.45 -7.76
C GLU A 761 -24.74 -27.81 -6.29
N VAL A 762 -25.50 -27.21 -5.37
CA VAL A 762 -25.24 -27.36 -3.92
C VAL A 762 -25.42 -28.82 -3.49
N ALA A 763 -26.50 -29.47 -3.93
CA ALA A 763 -26.72 -30.90 -3.71
C ALA A 763 -25.65 -31.83 -4.33
N ALA A 764 -24.91 -31.40 -5.36
CA ALA A 764 -23.88 -32.22 -6.02
C ALA A 764 -22.56 -32.28 -5.21
N ALA A 765 -22.28 -31.28 -4.39
CA ALA A 765 -21.18 -31.34 -3.41
C ALA A 765 -21.48 -32.32 -2.26
N GLY A 766 -22.77 -32.58 -1.95
CA GLY A 766 -23.21 -33.65 -1.06
C GLY A 766 -24.66 -33.49 -0.57
N ALA A 767 -25.42 -34.58 -0.59
CA ALA A 767 -26.85 -34.60 -0.19
C ALA A 767 -27.11 -34.34 1.31
N ASN A 768 -26.06 -34.12 2.11
CA ASN A 768 -26.10 -33.78 3.53
C ASN A 768 -25.82 -32.29 3.82
N ILE A 769 -25.62 -31.45 2.79
CA ILE A 769 -25.46 -30.00 2.96
C ILE A 769 -26.83 -29.39 3.31
N VAL A 770 -26.93 -28.78 4.49
CA VAL A 770 -28.16 -28.13 4.99
C VAL A 770 -28.05 -26.60 5.06
N GLY A 771 -26.84 -26.07 4.99
CA GLY A 771 -26.60 -24.63 4.86
C GLY A 771 -25.30 -24.29 4.15
N VAL A 772 -25.24 -23.09 3.56
CA VAL A 772 -24.08 -22.51 2.89
C VAL A 772 -23.88 -21.08 3.37
N VAL A 773 -22.65 -20.74 3.73
CA VAL A 773 -22.15 -19.38 3.96
C VAL A 773 -21.10 -19.08 2.88
N LEU A 774 -21.44 -18.22 1.93
CA LEU A 774 -20.52 -17.80 0.87
C LEU A 774 -19.76 -16.53 1.29
N LEU A 775 -18.44 -16.51 1.15
CA LEU A 775 -17.57 -15.39 1.55
C LEU A 775 -17.45 -14.28 0.47
N GLN A 776 -18.44 -14.22 -0.42
CA GLN A 776 -18.49 -13.39 -1.62
C GLN A 776 -19.93 -12.90 -1.81
N GLU A 777 -20.12 -11.66 -2.28
CA GLU A 777 -21.46 -11.16 -2.63
C GLU A 777 -22.03 -11.94 -3.82
N LEU A 778 -23.30 -12.35 -3.73
CA LEU A 778 -23.97 -13.15 -4.75
C LEU A 778 -25.42 -12.67 -4.92
N PRO A 779 -25.82 -12.18 -6.11
CA PRO A 779 -27.17 -11.66 -6.31
C PRO A 779 -28.28 -12.67 -5.95
N HIS A 780 -29.38 -12.21 -5.35
CA HIS A 780 -30.53 -13.05 -4.99
C HIS A 780 -31.18 -13.82 -6.17
N LEU A 781 -30.90 -13.40 -7.41
CA LEU A 781 -31.39 -14.01 -8.66
C LEU A 781 -30.29 -14.77 -9.43
N SER A 782 -29.11 -14.94 -8.84
CA SER A 782 -28.05 -15.82 -9.37
C SER A 782 -28.55 -17.26 -9.56
N HIS A 783 -27.95 -18.01 -10.49
CA HIS A 783 -28.30 -19.41 -10.70
C HIS A 783 -28.11 -20.24 -9.42
N LEU A 784 -26.97 -20.10 -8.75
CA LEU A 784 -26.70 -20.73 -7.45
C LEU A 784 -27.72 -20.36 -6.35
N GLY A 785 -28.06 -19.08 -6.17
CA GLY A 785 -29.06 -18.64 -5.19
C GLY A 785 -30.48 -19.14 -5.48
N VAL A 786 -30.85 -19.24 -6.76
CA VAL A 786 -32.14 -19.82 -7.19
C VAL A 786 -32.15 -21.35 -6.99
N ARG A 787 -31.05 -22.05 -7.27
CA ARG A 787 -30.90 -23.50 -7.01
C ARG A 787 -31.02 -23.81 -5.52
N ALA A 788 -30.27 -23.10 -4.67
CA ALA A 788 -30.35 -23.24 -3.21
C ALA A 788 -31.78 -23.06 -2.66
N ARG A 789 -32.55 -22.12 -3.24
CA ARG A 789 -33.97 -21.90 -2.88
C ARG A 789 -34.89 -23.05 -3.30
N GLN A 790 -34.61 -23.70 -4.43
CA GLN A 790 -35.35 -24.88 -4.90
C GLN A 790 -35.01 -26.12 -4.06
N GLU A 791 -33.74 -26.29 -3.71
CA GLU A 791 -33.19 -27.36 -2.86
C GLU A 791 -33.49 -27.15 -1.36
N LYS A 792 -33.94 -25.95 -0.98
CA LYS A 792 -34.26 -25.51 0.40
C LYS A 792 -33.06 -25.51 1.36
N VAL A 793 -31.86 -25.33 0.82
CA VAL A 793 -30.62 -25.14 1.60
C VAL A 793 -30.59 -23.72 2.13
N VAL A 794 -30.31 -23.54 3.44
CA VAL A 794 -30.18 -22.19 4.03
C VAL A 794 -28.94 -21.52 3.46
N PHE A 795 -29.09 -20.42 2.73
CA PHE A 795 -28.00 -19.78 2.00
C PHE A 795 -27.88 -18.32 2.40
N VAL A 796 -26.70 -17.96 2.89
CA VAL A 796 -26.31 -16.60 3.27
C VAL A 796 -24.95 -16.26 2.66
N THR A 797 -24.69 -14.97 2.45
CA THR A 797 -23.33 -14.47 2.21
C THR A 797 -22.80 -13.83 3.49
N CYS A 798 -21.47 -13.76 3.63
CA CYS A 798 -20.82 -13.03 4.71
C CYS A 798 -19.57 -12.31 4.19
N GLU A 799 -19.59 -10.99 4.22
CA GLU A 799 -18.55 -10.13 3.64
C GLU A 799 -17.67 -9.43 4.69
N ASP A 800 -17.81 -9.78 5.98
CA ASP A 800 -17.10 -9.13 7.09
C ASP A 800 -15.96 -10.04 7.59
N ASP A 801 -14.72 -9.62 7.32
CA ASP A 801 -13.50 -10.37 7.64
C ASP A 801 -13.36 -10.72 9.13
N GLU A 802 -13.98 -9.96 10.04
CA GLU A 802 -14.02 -10.31 11.47
C GLU A 802 -14.93 -11.52 11.69
N LYS A 803 -16.12 -11.54 11.07
CA LYS A 803 -17.03 -12.71 11.08
C LYS A 803 -16.44 -13.91 10.36
N VAL A 804 -15.71 -13.71 9.26
CA VAL A 804 -14.98 -14.78 8.55
C VAL A 804 -13.88 -15.36 9.44
N SER A 805 -13.20 -14.52 10.22
CA SER A 805 -12.20 -14.96 11.19
C SER A 805 -12.82 -15.72 12.36
N ASP A 806 -13.94 -15.25 12.90
CA ASP A 806 -14.74 -15.99 13.90
C ASP A 806 -15.15 -17.37 13.35
N MET A 807 -15.64 -17.45 12.11
CA MET A 807 -16.03 -18.70 11.45
C MET A 807 -14.87 -19.69 11.29
N LYS A 808 -13.66 -19.22 11.00
CA LYS A 808 -12.46 -20.09 10.99
C LYS A 808 -12.23 -20.75 12.34
N THR A 809 -12.50 -20.07 13.46
CA THR A 809 -12.43 -20.69 14.80
C THR A 809 -13.52 -21.74 15.08
N LEU A 810 -14.60 -21.74 14.29
CA LEU A 810 -15.72 -22.69 14.39
C LEU A 810 -15.61 -23.88 13.43
N SER A 811 -14.62 -23.89 12.53
CA SER A 811 -14.39 -24.99 11.58
C SER A 811 -14.25 -26.34 12.30
N GLY A 812 -14.89 -27.38 11.76
CA GLY A 812 -14.95 -28.72 12.34
C GLY A 812 -15.89 -28.88 13.54
N LYS A 813 -16.53 -27.82 14.04
CA LYS A 813 -17.48 -27.89 15.17
C LYS A 813 -18.93 -28.01 14.66
N PHE A 814 -19.80 -28.61 15.49
CA PHE A 814 -21.23 -28.62 15.23
C PHE A 814 -21.85 -27.26 15.58
N VAL A 815 -22.62 -26.69 14.65
CA VAL A 815 -23.14 -25.32 14.71
C VAL A 815 -24.61 -25.26 14.33
N ARG A 816 -25.27 -24.20 14.82
CA ARG A 816 -26.59 -23.74 14.36
C ARG A 816 -26.39 -22.45 13.56
N LEU A 817 -26.79 -22.48 12.30
CA LEU A 817 -26.96 -21.31 11.43
C LEU A 817 -28.44 -20.94 11.41
N GLN A 818 -28.79 -19.74 11.88
CA GLN A 818 -30.15 -19.20 11.84
C GLN A 818 -30.15 -17.90 11.04
N ALA A 819 -30.83 -17.91 9.89
CA ALA A 819 -30.90 -16.79 8.95
C ALA A 819 -32.34 -16.32 8.77
N SER A 820 -32.57 -15.01 8.91
CA SER A 820 -33.90 -14.39 8.91
C SER A 820 -33.87 -13.02 8.23
N SER A 821 -35.05 -12.43 7.99
CA SER A 821 -35.17 -11.04 7.53
C SER A 821 -34.72 -9.98 8.54
N THR A 822 -34.28 -10.39 9.73
CA THR A 822 -33.76 -9.52 10.80
C THR A 822 -32.30 -9.82 11.17
N GLY A 823 -31.57 -10.52 10.28
CA GLY A 823 -30.15 -10.86 10.47
C GLY A 823 -29.87 -12.36 10.53
N VAL A 824 -28.58 -12.68 10.74
CA VAL A 824 -28.04 -14.04 10.79
C VAL A 824 -27.28 -14.25 12.10
N SER A 825 -27.42 -15.44 12.68
CA SER A 825 -26.59 -15.88 13.80
C SER A 825 -26.01 -17.26 13.53
N LEU A 826 -24.71 -17.41 13.79
CA LEU A 826 -23.99 -18.68 13.76
C LEU A 826 -23.48 -18.96 15.17
N THR A 827 -23.89 -20.08 15.76
CA THR A 827 -23.58 -20.41 17.17
C THR A 827 -23.14 -21.86 17.32
N PRO A 828 -22.19 -22.19 18.23
CA PRO A 828 -21.87 -23.57 18.56
C PRO A 828 -23.10 -24.30 19.12
N ALA A 829 -23.36 -25.52 18.66
CA ALA A 829 -24.46 -26.35 19.12
C ALA A 829 -23.90 -27.66 19.72
N SER A 830 -24.33 -28.00 20.93
CA SER A 830 -23.97 -29.28 21.56
C SER A 830 -24.78 -30.42 20.93
N THR A 831 -24.09 -31.52 20.60
CA THR A 831 -24.70 -32.75 20.09
C THR A 831 -25.42 -33.48 21.22
N GLN A 832 -26.72 -33.19 21.42
CA GLN A 832 -27.59 -33.99 22.28
C GLN A 832 -28.41 -34.99 21.46
N SER A 833 -28.63 -36.16 22.08
CA SER A 833 -29.29 -37.32 21.48
C SER A 833 -30.80 -37.16 21.31
N ASN A 834 -31.36 -37.90 20.36
CA ASN A 834 -32.80 -37.93 20.05
C ASN A 834 -33.72 -38.28 21.23
N ASN A 835 -34.99 -37.90 21.06
CA ASN A 835 -36.20 -38.39 21.71
C ASN A 835 -36.44 -38.02 23.19
N SER A 836 -37.23 -36.96 23.38
CA SER A 836 -38.36 -37.00 24.32
C SER A 836 -39.61 -36.45 23.61
N ASN A 837 -40.69 -37.24 23.59
CA ASN A 837 -41.98 -36.78 23.07
C ASN A 837 -42.57 -35.75 24.05
N ILE A 838 -43.06 -34.62 23.54
CA ILE A 838 -44.01 -33.75 24.25
C ILE A 838 -45.23 -33.58 23.33
N SER A 839 -46.39 -34.00 23.83
CA SER A 839 -47.63 -34.11 23.06
C SER A 839 -48.26 -32.74 22.77
N PRO A 840 -48.87 -32.52 21.59
CA PRO A 840 -49.72 -31.37 21.33
C PRO A 840 -51.15 -31.64 21.85
N GLU A 841 -51.43 -31.29 23.10
CA GLU A 841 -52.81 -31.35 23.63
C GLU A 841 -53.55 -30.01 23.53
N ASN A 842 -54.82 -30.12 23.11
CA ASN A 842 -55.92 -29.19 23.35
C ASN A 842 -55.82 -27.77 22.76
N GLN A 843 -56.25 -27.67 21.49
CA GLN A 843 -57.04 -26.51 21.05
C GLN A 843 -58.38 -26.47 21.80
N THR A 844 -58.95 -25.28 21.96
CA THR A 844 -60.41 -25.11 22.10
C THR A 844 -60.93 -24.05 21.12
N THR A 845 -61.48 -24.53 20.00
CA THR A 845 -62.76 -24.12 19.38
C THR A 845 -63.04 -22.63 19.05
N ALA A 846 -63.65 -22.29 17.91
CA ALA A 846 -64.65 -23.07 17.17
C ALA A 846 -64.71 -22.81 15.64
N ASN A 847 -65.05 -23.87 14.91
CA ASN A 847 -65.99 -23.95 13.77
C ASN A 847 -65.77 -23.02 12.55
N SER A 848 -65.23 -23.49 11.41
CA SER A 848 -65.78 -24.42 10.38
C SER A 848 -66.74 -23.77 9.36
N THR A 849 -66.58 -23.98 8.06
CA THR A 849 -67.16 -25.17 7.37
C THR A 849 -66.58 -25.43 5.97
N ASN A 850 -66.35 -26.74 5.67
CA ASN A 850 -66.46 -27.52 4.41
C ASN A 850 -65.92 -26.95 3.05
N PHE A 851 -65.42 -27.75 2.09
CA PHE A 851 -65.61 -29.19 1.79
C PHE A 851 -64.29 -29.96 1.48
N GLU A 852 -64.23 -31.20 1.97
CA GLU A 852 -64.05 -32.50 1.26
C GLU A 852 -63.56 -32.59 -0.22
N ARG A 853 -62.96 -33.72 -0.71
CA ARG A 853 -62.19 -34.87 -0.14
C ARG A 853 -61.73 -35.82 -1.28
N ASN A 854 -60.96 -36.87 -0.94
CA ASN A 854 -60.70 -38.12 -1.71
C ASN A 854 -59.75 -38.01 -2.94
N SER A 855 -58.92 -39.01 -3.29
CA SER A 855 -58.39 -40.17 -2.54
C SER A 855 -57.08 -40.70 -3.16
N THR A 856 -56.18 -41.24 -2.34
CA THR A 856 -55.13 -42.22 -2.73
C THR A 856 -55.75 -43.59 -3.06
N ILE A 857 -55.06 -44.52 -3.76
CA ILE A 857 -54.26 -45.66 -3.22
C ILE A 857 -53.23 -46.13 -4.33
N PRO A 858 -52.54 -47.32 -4.37
CA PRO A 858 -51.09 -47.30 -4.65
C PRO A 858 -50.57 -48.22 -5.79
N ILE A 859 -49.28 -48.10 -6.11
CA ILE A 859 -48.46 -49.09 -6.84
C ILE A 859 -47.09 -49.11 -6.12
N VAL A 860 -46.75 -50.10 -5.27
CA VAL A 860 -46.42 -51.51 -5.54
C VAL A 860 -45.14 -51.68 -6.35
N THR A 861 -44.03 -51.94 -5.66
CA THR A 861 -42.76 -52.34 -6.26
C THR A 861 -42.82 -53.76 -6.84
N LYS A 862 -42.31 -53.93 -8.07
CA LYS A 862 -41.85 -55.21 -8.58
C LYS A 862 -40.52 -55.02 -9.32
N THR A 863 -39.47 -55.63 -8.81
CA THR A 863 -38.29 -55.98 -9.60
C THR A 863 -38.66 -57.13 -10.54
N SER A 864 -38.21 -57.07 -11.78
CA SER A 864 -38.32 -58.17 -12.76
C SER A 864 -37.17 -58.03 -13.77
N GLU A 865 -36.68 -59.16 -14.24
CA GLU A 865 -35.31 -59.33 -14.72
C GLU A 865 -34.98 -58.67 -16.07
N LEU A 866 -33.66 -58.55 -16.28
CA LEU A 866 -32.95 -58.19 -17.51
C LEU A 866 -33.66 -58.61 -18.81
N ASN A 867 -33.73 -57.69 -19.76
CA ASN A 867 -33.66 -58.02 -21.19
C ASN A 867 -32.68 -57.07 -21.87
N GLU A 868 -31.78 -57.62 -22.67
CA GLU A 868 -30.84 -56.84 -23.47
C GLU A 868 -31.58 -56.18 -24.64
N ILE A 869 -31.54 -54.84 -24.72
CA ILE A 869 -31.76 -54.13 -25.98
C ILE A 869 -30.51 -53.32 -26.29
N VAL A 870 -29.58 -53.95 -26.99
CA VAL A 870 -28.39 -53.32 -27.55
C VAL A 870 -28.82 -52.38 -28.68
N SER A 871 -29.09 -51.12 -28.35
CA SER A 871 -29.15 -50.03 -29.33
C SER A 871 -27.73 -49.50 -29.56
N SER A 872 -27.19 -49.75 -30.76
CA SER A 872 -25.75 -49.68 -31.05
C SER A 872 -25.12 -48.28 -31.10
N ASN A 873 -25.88 -47.21 -30.78
CA ASN A 873 -25.48 -45.81 -31.03
C ASN A 873 -25.36 -44.93 -29.77
N GLY A 874 -25.36 -45.49 -28.55
CA GLY A 874 -25.00 -44.76 -27.32
C GLY A 874 -25.95 -43.63 -26.87
N VAL A 875 -27.11 -43.50 -27.53
CA VAL A 875 -28.11 -42.44 -27.36
C VAL A 875 -29.43 -43.06 -26.90
N ILE A 876 -30.14 -42.37 -26.00
CA ILE A 876 -31.45 -42.77 -25.47
C ILE A 876 -32.54 -41.91 -26.15
N LEU A 877 -33.69 -42.50 -26.46
CA LEU A 877 -34.88 -41.74 -26.91
C LEU A 877 -35.44 -40.92 -25.74
N LEU A 878 -35.88 -39.68 -26.00
CA LEU A 878 -36.37 -38.78 -24.95
C LEU A 878 -37.48 -39.36 -24.07
N GLU A 879 -38.34 -40.22 -24.61
CA GLU A 879 -39.40 -40.92 -23.86
C GLU A 879 -38.87 -41.88 -22.78
N ASN A 880 -37.61 -42.31 -22.86
CA ASN A 880 -36.94 -43.22 -21.93
C ASN A 880 -35.87 -42.50 -21.08
N ALA A 881 -35.87 -41.16 -21.03
CA ALA A 881 -34.89 -40.38 -20.26
C ALA A 881 -35.30 -40.28 -18.77
N ASP A 882 -34.50 -40.87 -17.89
CA ASP A 882 -34.71 -40.83 -16.43
C ASP A 882 -33.81 -39.81 -15.70
N LEU A 883 -34.15 -39.53 -14.44
CA LEU A 883 -33.48 -38.50 -13.64
C LEU A 883 -32.01 -38.79 -13.35
N GLN A 884 -31.61 -40.07 -13.21
CA GLN A 884 -30.24 -40.46 -12.87
C GLN A 884 -29.34 -40.63 -14.10
N THR A 885 -29.87 -41.06 -15.24
CA THR A 885 -29.08 -41.15 -16.48
C THR A 885 -29.04 -39.85 -17.27
N SER A 886 -30.08 -39.02 -17.16
CA SER A 886 -30.36 -37.94 -18.14
C SER A 886 -30.72 -36.59 -17.51
N GLY A 887 -30.93 -36.53 -16.19
CA GLY A 887 -31.14 -35.29 -15.45
C GLY A 887 -32.53 -34.67 -15.58
N ALA A 888 -32.79 -33.64 -14.76
CA ALA A 888 -34.12 -33.08 -14.55
C ALA A 888 -34.75 -32.46 -15.81
N LYS A 889 -33.95 -31.77 -16.64
CA LYS A 889 -34.43 -31.13 -17.88
C LYS A 889 -34.93 -32.16 -18.89
N ALA A 890 -34.15 -33.22 -19.14
CA ALA A 890 -34.56 -34.31 -20.04
C ALA A 890 -35.79 -35.05 -19.48
N THR A 891 -35.80 -35.36 -18.18
CA THR A 891 -36.94 -36.02 -17.50
C THR A 891 -38.23 -35.20 -17.60
N ALA A 892 -38.16 -33.88 -17.47
CA ALA A 892 -39.31 -32.99 -17.66
C ALA A 892 -39.82 -33.00 -19.11
N CYS A 893 -38.91 -33.02 -20.09
CA CYS A 893 -39.26 -33.15 -21.51
C CYS A 893 -39.83 -34.54 -21.86
N ALA A 894 -39.34 -35.62 -21.24
CA ALA A 894 -39.91 -36.98 -21.34
C ALA A 894 -41.36 -37.02 -20.81
N ARG A 895 -41.60 -36.35 -19.68
CA ARG A 895 -42.95 -36.21 -19.11
C ARG A 895 -43.88 -35.39 -20.00
N LEU A 896 -43.39 -34.33 -20.65
CA LEU A 896 -44.15 -33.56 -21.64
C LEU A 896 -44.49 -34.39 -22.89
N ALA A 897 -43.56 -35.21 -23.39
CA ALA A 897 -43.82 -36.14 -24.49
C ALA A 897 -44.89 -37.20 -24.11
N SER A 898 -44.82 -37.73 -22.88
CA SER A 898 -45.82 -38.64 -22.33
C SER A 898 -47.21 -38.00 -22.25
N LEU A 899 -47.30 -36.79 -21.66
CA LEU A 899 -48.54 -36.01 -21.59
C LEU A 899 -49.08 -35.63 -22.98
N SER A 900 -48.21 -35.42 -23.98
CA SER A 900 -48.63 -35.22 -25.39
C SER A 900 -49.30 -36.46 -25.97
N ILE A 901 -48.85 -37.67 -25.61
CA ILE A 901 -49.50 -38.93 -26.02
C ILE A 901 -50.86 -39.09 -25.32
N GLU A 902 -50.95 -38.79 -24.03
CA GLU A 902 -52.19 -38.87 -23.25
C GLU A 902 -53.23 -37.82 -23.69
N SER A 903 -52.80 -36.60 -24.03
CA SER A 903 -53.67 -35.50 -24.48
C SER A 903 -54.49 -35.82 -25.73
N LYS A 904 -54.07 -36.81 -26.54
CA LYS A 904 -54.82 -37.33 -27.70
C LYS A 904 -56.10 -38.09 -27.32
N LYS A 905 -56.27 -38.44 -26.04
CA LYS A 905 -57.46 -39.11 -25.48
C LYS A 905 -58.36 -38.15 -24.70
N ALA A 906 -57.90 -36.93 -24.44
CA ALA A 906 -58.63 -35.92 -23.68
C ALA A 906 -59.41 -34.98 -24.61
N TYR A 907 -60.67 -34.73 -24.26
CA TYR A 907 -61.55 -33.76 -24.91
C TYR A 907 -62.00 -32.75 -23.86
N ASN A 908 -62.16 -31.48 -24.24
CA ASN A 908 -62.78 -30.49 -23.36
C ASN A 908 -64.31 -30.67 -23.33
N GLU A 909 -65.00 -29.93 -22.45
CA GLU A 909 -66.47 -29.97 -22.28
C GLU A 909 -67.25 -29.56 -23.55
N GLN A 910 -66.57 -29.03 -24.56
CA GLN A 910 -67.12 -28.57 -25.84
C GLN A 910 -66.82 -29.57 -26.98
N GLY A 911 -66.26 -30.75 -26.68
CA GLY A 911 -65.96 -31.80 -27.65
C GLY A 911 -64.70 -31.56 -28.49
N VAL A 912 -63.85 -30.60 -28.13
CA VAL A 912 -62.58 -30.30 -28.83
C VAL A 912 -61.46 -31.16 -28.23
N PRO A 913 -60.65 -31.88 -29.04
CA PRO A 913 -59.49 -32.61 -28.53
C PRO A 913 -58.48 -31.65 -27.87
N ALA A 914 -58.07 -31.94 -26.63
CA ALA A 914 -57.06 -31.16 -25.90
C ALA A 914 -55.62 -31.51 -26.33
N SER A 915 -55.44 -32.02 -27.56
CA SER A 915 -54.22 -32.68 -27.99
C SER A 915 -53.13 -31.69 -28.38
N PHE A 916 -52.00 -31.69 -27.66
CA PHE A 916 -50.80 -30.94 -28.03
C PHE A 916 -49.71 -31.89 -28.55
N LYS A 917 -48.74 -31.35 -29.30
CA LYS A 917 -47.59 -32.08 -29.84
C LYS A 917 -46.29 -31.59 -29.20
N VAL A 918 -45.39 -32.52 -28.92
CA VAL A 918 -44.01 -32.25 -28.46
C VAL A 918 -43.05 -32.79 -29.52
N PRO A 919 -41.92 -32.12 -29.82
CA PRO A 919 -40.91 -32.65 -30.75
C PRO A 919 -40.34 -33.99 -30.29
N THR A 920 -40.06 -34.89 -31.24
CA THR A 920 -39.30 -36.11 -30.97
C THR A 920 -37.84 -35.75 -30.70
N GLY A 921 -37.37 -36.00 -29.48
CA GLY A 921 -36.00 -35.72 -29.05
C GLY A 921 -35.18 -36.99 -28.78
N ILE A 922 -33.87 -36.80 -28.73
CA ILE A 922 -32.88 -37.78 -28.27
C ILE A 922 -32.05 -37.18 -27.14
N VAL A 923 -31.49 -38.03 -26.28
CA VAL A 923 -30.73 -37.64 -25.09
C VAL A 923 -29.45 -38.46 -24.99
N LEU A 924 -28.36 -37.76 -24.66
CA LEU A 924 -27.07 -38.38 -24.33
C LEU A 924 -27.02 -38.58 -22.80
N PRO A 925 -26.86 -39.82 -22.31
CA PRO A 925 -26.78 -40.06 -20.88
C PRO A 925 -25.42 -39.64 -20.29
N PHE A 926 -25.41 -39.32 -19.01
CA PHE A 926 -24.21 -38.91 -18.27
C PHE A 926 -23.09 -39.96 -18.34
N GLY A 927 -21.83 -39.49 -18.24
CA GLY A 927 -20.64 -40.35 -18.23
C GLY A 927 -20.18 -40.88 -19.60
N ARG A 928 -20.81 -40.48 -20.72
CA ARG A 928 -20.45 -40.96 -22.07
C ARG A 928 -19.27 -40.26 -22.76
N PHE A 929 -18.80 -39.11 -22.24
CA PHE A 929 -17.72 -38.33 -22.87
C PHE A 929 -16.29 -38.79 -22.51
N SER A 930 -16.09 -39.58 -21.47
CA SER A 930 -14.76 -40.00 -20.97
C SER A 930 -14.05 -41.08 -21.81
N GLY A 931 -14.49 -41.31 -23.05
CA GLY A 931 -14.00 -42.40 -23.92
C GLY A 931 -13.05 -41.99 -25.06
N GLY A 932 -12.80 -40.69 -25.25
CA GLY A 932 -11.87 -40.16 -26.25
C GLY A 932 -11.19 -38.91 -25.69
N GLY A 933 -9.86 -38.84 -25.78
CA GLY A 933 -9.07 -37.82 -25.09
C GLY A 933 -9.01 -36.47 -25.80
N GLY A 934 -8.94 -35.38 -25.01
CA GLY A 934 -8.69 -34.03 -25.49
C GLY A 934 -9.58 -32.98 -24.84
N GLU A 935 -9.05 -32.34 -23.79
CA GLU A 935 -9.47 -31.05 -23.20
C GLU A 935 -10.90 -30.95 -22.59
N GLU A 936 -11.05 -29.95 -21.71
CA GLU A 936 -12.26 -29.74 -20.92
C GLU A 936 -13.25 -28.83 -21.65
N ALA A 937 -14.50 -29.27 -21.73
CA ALA A 937 -15.63 -28.43 -22.13
C ALA A 937 -16.80 -28.66 -21.16
N GLY A 938 -17.33 -27.58 -20.57
CA GLY A 938 -18.46 -27.66 -19.65
C GLY A 938 -19.74 -28.07 -20.38
N VAL A 939 -20.23 -29.29 -20.14
CA VAL A 939 -21.43 -29.83 -20.81
C VAL A 939 -22.68 -29.64 -19.95
N GLY A 940 -23.35 -28.51 -20.12
CA GLY A 940 -24.79 -28.43 -19.88
C GLY A 940 -25.53 -29.34 -20.88
N GLY A 941 -26.48 -30.16 -20.40
CA GLY A 941 -27.18 -31.14 -21.25
C GLY A 941 -27.99 -30.49 -22.39
N TYR A 942 -27.49 -30.58 -23.62
CA TYR A 942 -28.17 -30.09 -24.83
C TYR A 942 -29.28 -31.04 -25.29
N VAL A 943 -30.48 -30.49 -25.50
CA VAL A 943 -31.58 -31.18 -26.20
C VAL A 943 -31.56 -30.75 -27.67
N LEU A 944 -31.14 -31.66 -28.56
CA LEU A 944 -31.09 -31.39 -30.00
C LEU A 944 -32.49 -31.45 -30.63
N GLY A 945 -33.15 -30.29 -30.70
CA GLY A 945 -34.34 -30.09 -31.53
C GLY A 945 -33.98 -30.04 -33.01
N GLY A 946 -34.61 -30.88 -33.83
CA GLY A 946 -34.17 -31.12 -35.21
C GLY A 946 -34.71 -30.15 -36.27
N GLU A 947 -33.89 -29.18 -36.68
CA GLU A 947 -33.92 -28.60 -38.04
C GLU A 947 -32.49 -28.36 -38.58
N VAL A 948 -31.80 -29.44 -38.99
CA VAL A 948 -30.47 -29.33 -39.62
C VAL A 948 -30.62 -29.01 -41.11
N ARG A 949 -30.55 -27.72 -41.47
CA ARG A 949 -30.37 -27.27 -42.86
C ARG A 949 -29.37 -26.11 -43.00
N ARG A 950 -28.27 -26.40 -43.71
CA ARG A 950 -27.24 -25.48 -44.23
C ARG A 950 -26.42 -24.68 -43.20
N ALA A 951 -25.28 -25.26 -42.81
CA ALA A 951 -24.08 -24.50 -42.44
C ALA A 951 -22.82 -25.31 -42.82
N ALA A 952 -22.52 -25.40 -44.11
CA ALA A 952 -21.28 -25.98 -44.63
C ALA A 952 -20.92 -25.31 -45.97
N GLY A 953 -19.75 -24.69 -46.05
CA GLY A 953 -19.21 -24.16 -47.31
C GLY A 953 -19.04 -22.64 -47.41
N ARG A 954 -18.31 -22.02 -46.48
CA ARG A 954 -17.10 -21.22 -46.79
C ARG A 954 -16.29 -20.92 -45.53
#